data_AF-A0A545VDZ6-F1
#
_entry.id   AF-A0A545VDZ6-F1
#
_cell.length_a   1.000
_cell.length_b   1.000
_cell.length_c   1.000
_cell.angle_alpha   90.00
_cell.angle_beta   90.00
_cell.angle_gamma   90.00
#
_symmetry.space_group_name_H-M   'P 1'
#
loop_
_entity.id
_entity.type
_entity.pdbx_description
1 polymer ?
#
loop_
_entity_poly.entity_id
_entity_poly.type
_entity_poly.pdbx_seq_one_letter_code
_entity_poly.pdbx_strand_id
1 'polypeptide(L)'
;MAGVNTNTLGVIANTSTDISWYVTALQNSGAAVQCYSEDAFTSHATPGTKLHPLSCLPRDSLILVAEPVAETCYSYLEAALTSWGRHDVRVIAASVSHNSIFVAGPSHTVNAYLPLLRGPAIPVHHVSRDFGSAAKLQLVHDHLMGVHVVAATEAMGLAARAGLNTSQIYNIIVKAAGHSTAFETRAKKMLTGDWTPGSTLNQTADKLAKVLDRARDLHFPLPLASAAEQLYIMASSLGHGAADDSAVIRAYMPTDAGAIKEATRRSTVTNELTPTSSPGEIASVGMVGLGAMGQGMAASLLRAGFAVNGFDMNATAVSKFVSNGPKARGVSSAADAMSNSAVVVLMVQNATQADDILFGPGNGVESLSDHTVVILSSTVPPSFVRKLGAKLQNLGRGISLLDAPVSGGVARAANDAWSWMMENRTGQMLDADWTPHSALAIFVKDLGIVLNETKRLGFYSPIASAAHTLYLNGAAHGWEKEADAGVVRLWELAGVSVSGSARPPSETIQSSKMNLPRLPAAETLASLPKEYQGDVLSSIKRVVESGQVPTLVILDDDPTGTQTCHDINVLAVWDAETLAREFIASPVGFFILTNSRALPSSEARRLIMEICENVKAAATKAKKTFEIVLRGDSTLRGHLPEEPEAVEEALGQFDGWVLTPFFSQGGRLTIDDVHYVREVDVLVPVSQTPFAQDATFGYKNSNLRRYILEKCGPRFDEGSFLSISLDDIRLGGPSAVAQKLLSVPSNPDLVIIVNAVVDADMHVFVAGLLKAEQQGRRYLFRTGAAFVSSRLAIPAIPPLTLDDLGVDKFAAPHTGGLVLAGSYVPKTTAQLQRLRERRGDELHVLELPVTKLVSSARVAEALVGAAAQEASETLAAGKDVLVMTSRELVKGTDALSSLSIGSKVAQALVALMGGVNVRPRYIIAKGGITSSDAATKSLRMRRARVLGQAAPGVPLWMCTEETSRHRAVPYVVFPGNVGSEDTLADIVESWAV
;
A
#
# COMPACT_ATOMS: atom_id res chain seq x y z
N MET A 1 60.04 1.96 13.62
CA MET A 1 59.43 2.27 14.93
C MET A 1 58.55 1.08 15.31
N ALA A 2 58.68 0.61 16.55
CA ALA A 2 58.13 -0.64 17.07
C ALA A 2 56.59 -0.67 17.14
N GLY A 3 56.02 -1.87 16.96
CA GLY A 3 54.69 -2.22 17.46
C GLY A 3 53.64 -2.56 16.39
N VAL A 4 53.68 -3.76 15.81
CA VAL A 4 52.46 -4.51 15.45
C VAL A 4 52.75 -6.00 15.70
N ASN A 5 52.04 -6.60 16.65
CA ASN A 5 52.10 -8.03 16.96
C ASN A 5 51.88 -8.86 15.69
N THR A 6 52.77 -9.82 15.44
CA THR A 6 52.55 -10.88 14.44
C THR A 6 51.48 -11.84 14.96
N ASN A 7 50.21 -11.56 14.66
CA ASN A 7 49.09 -12.41 15.04
C ASN A 7 49.09 -13.67 14.16
N THR A 8 49.46 -14.83 14.72
CA THR A 8 49.27 -16.13 14.06
C THR A 8 47.78 -16.45 13.97
N LEU A 9 47.34 -16.84 12.77
CA LEU A 9 45.97 -17.17 12.43
C LEU A 9 45.79 -18.69 12.34
N GLY A 10 44.86 -19.26 13.09
CA GLY A 10 44.41 -20.63 12.90
C GLY A 10 43.15 -20.67 12.03
N VAL A 11 43.10 -21.52 11.00
CA VAL A 11 41.88 -21.74 10.20
C VAL A 11 41.38 -23.16 10.46
N ILE A 12 40.15 -23.29 10.93
CA ILE A 12 39.46 -24.58 11.13
C ILE A 12 38.38 -24.71 10.06
N ALA A 13 38.36 -25.82 9.32
CA ALA A 13 37.34 -26.08 8.31
C ALA A 13 37.05 -27.57 8.16
N ASN A 14 35.91 -27.92 7.55
CA ASN A 14 35.62 -29.30 7.18
C ASN A 14 36.53 -29.74 6.00
N THR A 15 36.99 -30.98 5.99
CA THR A 15 37.88 -31.52 4.91
C THR A 15 37.26 -31.46 3.51
N SER A 16 35.93 -31.31 3.42
CA SER A 16 35.17 -31.14 2.18
C SER A 16 35.12 -29.69 1.64
N THR A 17 35.67 -28.71 2.38
CA THR A 17 35.64 -27.30 1.97
C THR A 17 36.87 -26.93 1.17
N ASP A 18 36.67 -26.44 -0.05
CA ASP A 18 37.75 -25.93 -0.91
C ASP A 18 38.23 -24.53 -0.42
N ILE A 19 38.76 -24.47 0.80
CA ILE A 19 39.30 -23.26 1.44
C ILE A 19 40.73 -22.92 1.00
N SER A 20 41.27 -23.64 0.01
CA SER A 20 42.65 -23.49 -0.46
C SER A 20 42.95 -22.05 -0.88
N TRP A 21 42.03 -21.46 -1.65
CA TRP A 21 42.09 -20.04 -2.04
C TRP A 21 42.10 -19.11 -0.83
N TYR A 22 41.29 -19.39 0.20
CA TYR A 22 41.13 -18.54 1.37
C TYR A 22 42.40 -18.51 2.22
N VAL A 23 43.00 -19.68 2.45
CA VAL A 23 44.29 -19.83 3.14
C VAL A 23 45.40 -19.10 2.38
N THR A 24 45.45 -19.28 1.06
CA THR A 24 46.42 -18.57 0.21
C THR A 24 46.23 -17.05 0.24
N ALA A 25 44.99 -16.56 0.19
CA ALA A 25 44.69 -15.13 0.27
C ALA A 25 45.14 -14.53 1.60
N LEU A 26 44.89 -15.22 2.72
CA LEU A 26 45.34 -14.81 4.05
C LEU A 26 46.87 -14.84 4.19
N GLN A 27 47.54 -15.85 3.63
CA GLN A 27 49.01 -15.91 3.61
C GLN A 27 49.61 -14.74 2.80
N ASN A 28 48.98 -14.38 1.67
CA ASN A 28 49.40 -13.24 0.83
C ASN A 28 49.23 -11.88 1.52
N SER A 29 48.43 -11.79 2.59
CA SER A 29 48.32 -10.58 3.43
C SER A 29 49.50 -10.38 4.40
N GLY A 30 50.44 -11.34 4.45
CA GLY A 30 51.58 -11.34 5.37
C GLY A 30 51.29 -12.02 6.71
N ALA A 31 50.11 -12.65 6.88
CA ALA A 31 49.76 -13.39 8.09
C ALA A 31 50.45 -14.76 8.14
N ALA A 32 50.89 -15.17 9.33
CA ALA A 32 51.31 -16.55 9.58
C ALA A 32 50.05 -17.43 9.80
N VAL A 33 49.68 -18.22 8.81
CA VAL A 33 48.43 -19.02 8.81
C VAL A 33 48.73 -20.51 9.04
N GLN A 34 48.03 -21.13 9.99
CA GLN A 34 48.00 -22.58 10.22
C GLN A 34 46.61 -23.14 9.92
N CYS A 35 46.52 -24.30 9.26
CA CYS A 35 45.27 -24.94 8.88
C CYS A 35 45.02 -26.20 9.73
N TYR A 36 43.77 -26.36 10.18
CA TYR A 36 43.29 -27.47 10.99
C TYR A 36 41.96 -27.99 10.40
N SER A 37 41.69 -29.29 10.49
CA SER A 37 40.37 -29.83 10.11
C SER A 37 39.42 -29.90 11.31
N GLU A 38 38.12 -29.72 11.05
CA GLU A 38 37.04 -29.88 12.04
C GLU A 38 37.07 -31.28 12.67
N ASP A 39 37.28 -32.34 11.88
CA ASP A 39 37.36 -33.72 12.36
C ASP A 39 38.49 -33.91 13.36
N ALA A 40 39.61 -33.24 13.13
CA ALA A 40 40.78 -33.34 13.99
C ALA A 40 40.61 -32.47 15.25
N PHE A 41 39.72 -31.48 15.23
CA PHE A 41 39.35 -30.69 16.41
C PHE A 41 38.29 -31.39 17.28
N THR A 42 37.30 -32.05 16.67
CA THR A 42 36.13 -32.62 17.35
C THR A 42 36.32 -34.05 17.83
N SER A 43 37.11 -34.88 17.13
CA SER A 43 37.51 -36.19 17.65
C SER A 43 38.68 -35.99 18.62
N HIS A 44 38.51 -36.33 19.89
CA HIS A 44 39.65 -36.39 20.80
C HIS A 44 40.63 -37.46 20.29
N ALA A 45 41.63 -37.02 19.52
CA ALA A 45 42.70 -37.81 18.93
C ALA A 45 42.24 -39.09 18.21
N THR A 46 41.93 -39.00 16.91
CA THR A 46 42.16 -40.17 16.05
C THR A 46 43.65 -40.51 16.05
N PRO A 47 44.05 -41.74 16.42
CA PRO A 47 45.46 -42.14 16.45
C PRO A 47 46.07 -42.03 15.05
N GLY A 48 47.02 -41.12 14.85
CA GLY A 48 47.79 -40.98 13.61
C GLY A 48 47.73 -39.62 12.94
N THR A 49 46.79 -38.73 13.32
CA THR A 49 46.78 -37.35 12.81
C THR A 49 47.70 -36.49 13.67
N LYS A 50 48.76 -35.91 13.09
CA LYS A 50 49.61 -34.90 13.78
C LYS A 50 48.79 -33.63 14.01
N LEU A 51 48.02 -33.62 15.08
CA LEU A 51 47.35 -32.44 15.58
C LEU A 51 48.35 -31.61 16.36
N HIS A 52 48.65 -30.41 15.86
CA HIS A 52 49.29 -29.40 16.70
C HIS A 52 48.29 -28.98 17.77
N PRO A 53 48.65 -29.02 19.07
CA PRO A 53 47.75 -28.55 20.12
C PRO A 53 47.42 -27.08 19.85
N LEU A 54 46.14 -26.71 19.80
CA LEU A 54 45.71 -25.30 19.74
C LEU A 54 46.25 -24.50 20.95
N SER A 55 46.60 -25.18 22.05
CA SER A 55 47.33 -24.60 23.19
C SER A 55 48.69 -24.01 22.83
N CYS A 56 49.29 -24.42 21.70
CA CYS A 56 50.58 -23.91 21.21
C CYS A 56 50.45 -22.65 20.33
N LEU A 57 49.23 -22.15 20.07
CA LEU A 57 49.05 -20.88 19.38
C LEU A 57 49.69 -19.74 20.19
N PRO A 58 50.40 -18.78 19.56
CA PRO A 58 50.92 -17.59 20.23
C PRO A 58 49.85 -16.83 21.03
N ARG A 59 50.29 -15.96 21.94
CA ARG A 59 49.38 -15.07 22.68
C ARG A 59 48.65 -14.14 21.70
N ASP A 60 47.39 -13.85 22.00
CA ASP A 60 46.51 -12.97 21.20
C ASP A 60 46.19 -13.49 19.78
N SER A 61 46.36 -14.80 19.55
CA SER A 61 46.02 -15.48 18.30
C SER A 61 44.52 -15.44 17.98
N LEU A 62 44.22 -15.50 16.67
CA LEU A 62 42.86 -15.52 16.13
C LEU A 62 42.59 -16.86 15.44
N ILE A 63 41.45 -17.48 15.75
CA ILE A 63 40.93 -18.66 15.06
C ILE A 63 39.77 -18.22 14.16
N LEU A 64 39.91 -18.49 12.86
CA LEU A 64 38.84 -18.37 11.88
C LEU A 64 38.24 -19.75 11.65
N VAL A 65 36.95 -19.88 11.91
CA VAL A 65 36.21 -21.11 11.62
C VAL A 65 35.52 -20.92 10.28
N ALA A 66 36.08 -21.54 9.24
CA ALA A 66 35.56 -21.52 7.88
C ALA A 66 34.44 -22.54 7.73
N GLU A 67 33.23 -22.06 7.48
CA GLU A 67 32.02 -22.88 7.35
C GLU A 67 31.98 -23.68 6.02
N PRO A 68 31.23 -24.81 5.97
CA PRO A 68 30.26 -25.30 6.95
C PRO A 68 30.90 -26.22 7.99
N VAL A 69 30.80 -25.83 9.26
CA VAL A 69 31.04 -26.67 10.44
C VAL A 69 29.72 -26.81 11.21
N ALA A 70 29.59 -27.81 12.08
CA ALA A 70 28.40 -27.91 12.93
C ALA A 70 28.31 -26.73 13.92
N GLU A 71 27.11 -26.23 14.26
CA GLU A 71 26.96 -25.16 15.28
C GLU A 71 27.61 -25.56 16.62
N THR A 72 27.59 -26.85 16.95
CA THR A 72 28.24 -27.40 18.14
C THR A 72 29.77 -27.22 18.14
N CYS A 73 30.40 -27.06 16.97
CA CYS A 73 31.84 -26.84 16.84
C CYS A 73 32.29 -25.59 17.60
N TYR A 74 31.51 -24.50 17.54
CA TYR A 74 31.79 -23.27 18.30
C TYR A 74 31.75 -23.51 19.81
N SER A 75 30.73 -24.20 20.32
CA SER A 75 30.62 -24.53 21.75
C SER A 75 31.75 -25.44 22.23
N TYR A 76 32.15 -26.44 21.42
CA TYR A 76 33.30 -27.28 21.73
C TYR A 76 34.61 -26.49 21.74
N LEU A 77 34.80 -25.58 20.79
CA LEU A 77 35.97 -24.71 20.68
C LEU A 77 36.08 -23.77 21.89
N GLU A 78 34.99 -23.12 22.27
CA GLU A 78 34.94 -22.25 23.45
C GLU A 78 35.21 -23.04 24.74
N ALA A 79 34.61 -24.22 24.90
CA ALA A 79 34.84 -25.09 26.05
C ALA A 79 36.30 -25.56 26.14
N ALA A 80 36.90 -25.97 25.02
CA ALA A 80 38.29 -26.39 24.94
C ALA A 80 39.25 -25.25 25.29
N LEU A 81 39.09 -24.07 24.69
CA LEU A 81 39.90 -22.89 24.99
C LEU A 81 39.80 -22.47 26.46
N THR A 82 38.60 -22.54 27.03
CA THR A 82 38.36 -22.28 28.47
C THR A 82 39.08 -23.30 29.35
N SER A 83 39.01 -24.58 29.02
CA SER A 83 39.70 -25.65 29.78
C SER A 83 41.23 -25.52 29.75
N TRP A 84 41.77 -24.93 28.68
CA TRP A 84 43.21 -24.66 28.53
C TRP A 84 43.64 -23.29 29.10
N GLY A 85 42.71 -22.52 29.69
CA GLY A 85 42.98 -21.18 30.22
C GLY A 85 43.32 -20.14 29.16
N ARG A 86 42.96 -20.37 27.90
CA ARG A 86 43.30 -19.54 26.73
C ARG A 86 42.24 -18.48 26.45
N HIS A 87 42.00 -17.58 27.42
CA HIS A 87 41.09 -16.44 27.25
C HIS A 87 41.64 -15.32 26.36
N ASP A 88 42.90 -15.43 25.94
CA ASP A 88 43.60 -14.53 25.02
C ASP A 88 43.28 -14.83 23.55
N VAL A 89 42.82 -16.05 23.24
CA VAL A 89 42.48 -16.44 21.87
C VAL A 89 41.09 -15.92 21.51
N ARG A 90 40.92 -15.46 20.28
CA ARG A 90 39.64 -14.99 19.74
C ARG A 90 39.14 -15.92 18.63
N VAL A 91 37.83 -16.07 18.52
CA VAL A 91 37.17 -16.89 17.49
C VAL A 91 36.28 -16.01 16.63
N ILE A 92 36.37 -16.14 15.31
CA ILE A 92 35.49 -15.51 14.32
C ILE A 92 34.95 -16.60 13.39
N ALA A 93 33.64 -16.60 13.14
CA ALA A 93 33.05 -17.40 12.07
C ALA A 93 33.27 -16.70 10.74
N ALA A 94 33.72 -17.43 9.73
CA ALA A 94 33.89 -16.94 8.37
C ALA A 94 33.21 -17.90 7.39
N SER A 95 32.39 -17.38 6.49
CA SER A 95 31.97 -18.08 5.29
C SER A 95 32.61 -17.44 4.08
N VAL A 96 33.00 -18.28 3.13
CA VAL A 96 33.78 -17.90 1.96
C VAL A 96 32.95 -18.11 0.71
N SER A 97 32.76 -17.04 -0.05
CA SER A 97 32.35 -17.10 -1.45
C SER A 97 33.57 -16.82 -2.34
N HIS A 98 33.47 -17.14 -3.63
CA HIS A 98 34.57 -16.92 -4.59
C HIS A 98 35.09 -15.48 -4.63
N ASN A 99 34.24 -14.49 -4.30
CA ASN A 99 34.55 -13.07 -4.41
C ASN A 99 34.20 -12.26 -3.15
N SER A 100 33.84 -12.90 -2.04
CA SER A 100 33.49 -12.20 -0.80
C SER A 100 33.70 -13.09 0.41
N ILE A 101 34.03 -12.47 1.53
CA ILE A 101 34.15 -13.17 2.82
C ILE A 101 33.06 -12.61 3.74
N PHE A 102 32.19 -13.47 4.23
CA PHE A 102 31.17 -13.14 5.22
C PHE A 102 31.70 -13.51 6.60
N VAL A 103 31.73 -12.58 7.55
CA VAL A 103 32.22 -12.83 8.90
C VAL A 103 31.15 -12.56 9.95
N ALA A 104 31.13 -13.38 11.00
CA ALA A 104 30.26 -13.20 12.15
C ALA A 104 31.04 -13.44 13.46
N GLY A 105 30.70 -12.65 14.49
CA GLY A 105 31.36 -12.66 15.78
C GLY A 105 31.40 -11.28 16.44
N PRO A 106 31.90 -11.17 17.68
CA PRO A 106 31.85 -9.93 18.45
C PRO A 106 32.48 -8.75 17.71
N SER A 107 31.78 -7.61 17.64
CA SER A 107 32.18 -6.47 16.79
C SER A 107 33.57 -5.93 17.12
N HIS A 108 33.97 -5.91 18.39
CA HIS A 108 35.30 -5.47 18.79
C HIS A 108 36.40 -6.41 18.24
N THR A 109 36.14 -7.71 18.20
CA THR A 109 37.04 -8.72 17.62
C THR A 109 37.08 -8.60 16.11
N VAL A 110 35.92 -8.54 15.44
CA VAL A 110 35.90 -8.41 13.98
C VAL A 110 36.59 -7.12 13.55
N ASN A 111 36.33 -5.98 14.20
CA ASN A 111 36.96 -4.70 13.87
C ASN A 111 38.47 -4.68 14.12
N ALA A 112 38.95 -5.29 15.21
CA ALA A 112 40.38 -5.32 15.54
C ALA A 112 41.20 -6.12 14.52
N TYR A 113 40.60 -7.13 13.88
CA TYR A 113 41.28 -8.02 12.93
C TYR A 113 40.79 -7.86 11.48
N LEU A 114 39.83 -6.96 11.22
CA LEU A 114 39.33 -6.60 9.89
C LEU A 114 40.46 -6.19 8.90
N PRO A 115 41.51 -5.48 9.32
CA PRO A 115 42.65 -5.18 8.44
C PRO A 115 43.38 -6.42 7.90
N LEU A 116 43.43 -7.52 8.67
CA LEU A 116 44.03 -8.79 8.23
C LEU A 116 43.11 -9.52 7.24
N LEU A 117 41.80 -9.37 7.40
CA LEU A 117 40.80 -10.04 6.55
C LEU A 117 40.59 -9.31 5.21
N ARG A 118 40.81 -8.00 5.15
CA ARG A 118 40.56 -7.14 3.97
C ARG A 118 41.67 -7.15 2.91
N GLY A 119 42.82 -7.76 3.16
CA GLY A 119 43.84 -7.95 2.13
C GLY A 119 43.62 -9.29 1.41
N PRO A 120 43.77 -9.43 0.08
CA PRO A 120 43.78 -8.48 -1.05
C PRO A 120 42.42 -8.39 -1.76
N ALA A 121 42.01 -7.24 -2.32
CA ALA A 121 40.91 -7.01 -3.30
C ALA A 121 39.53 -7.70 -3.12
N ILE A 122 39.33 -8.47 -2.04
CA ILE A 122 38.15 -9.29 -1.78
C ILE A 122 37.35 -8.59 -0.66
N PRO A 123 36.10 -8.18 -0.91
CA PRO A 123 35.27 -7.54 0.10
C PRO A 123 34.96 -8.48 1.28
N VAL A 124 35.10 -7.94 2.49
CA VAL A 124 34.74 -8.61 3.76
C VAL A 124 33.52 -7.93 4.36
N HIS A 125 32.46 -8.70 4.63
CA HIS A 125 31.20 -8.22 5.18
C HIS A 125 30.98 -8.78 6.58
N HIS A 126 30.87 -7.90 7.58
CA HIS A 126 30.48 -8.29 8.94
C HIS A 126 28.96 -8.41 9.02
N VAL A 127 28.45 -9.64 9.13
CA VAL A 127 27.02 -9.96 9.00
C VAL A 127 26.27 -9.81 10.32
N SER A 128 26.84 -10.29 11.43
CA SER A 128 26.25 -10.22 12.76
C SER A 128 27.29 -10.45 13.87
N ARG A 129 26.90 -10.16 15.12
CA ARG A 129 27.64 -10.56 16.32
C ARG A 129 27.52 -12.06 16.62
N ASP A 130 26.46 -12.70 16.13
CA ASP A 130 26.13 -14.09 16.47
C ASP A 130 26.80 -15.08 15.52
N PHE A 131 27.49 -16.07 16.09
CA PHE A 131 28.05 -17.18 15.33
C PHE A 131 26.96 -17.92 14.52
N GLY A 132 27.34 -18.48 13.37
CA GLY A 132 26.42 -19.12 12.41
C GLY A 132 25.67 -18.16 11.48
N SER A 133 25.75 -16.84 11.68
CA SER A 133 25.11 -15.87 10.77
C SER A 133 25.77 -15.79 9.40
N ALA A 134 27.09 -16.03 9.33
CA ALA A 134 27.82 -16.10 8.06
C ALA A 134 27.35 -17.30 7.20
N ALA A 135 27.14 -18.47 7.81
CA ALA A 135 26.62 -19.66 7.12
C ALA A 135 25.19 -19.44 6.63
N LYS A 136 24.34 -18.83 7.46
CA LYS A 136 22.96 -18.50 7.06
C LYS A 136 22.97 -17.61 5.82
N LEU A 137 23.85 -16.61 5.75
CA LEU A 137 23.99 -15.77 4.56
C LEU A 137 24.54 -16.57 3.36
N GLN A 138 25.48 -17.48 3.58
CA GLN A 138 26.00 -18.36 2.53
C GLN A 138 24.91 -19.24 1.93
N LEU A 139 24.00 -19.77 2.74
CA LEU A 139 22.85 -20.54 2.25
C LEU A 139 21.96 -19.70 1.33
N VAL A 140 21.71 -18.43 1.67
CA VAL A 140 20.95 -17.50 0.81
C VAL A 140 21.70 -17.24 -0.50
N HIS A 141 23.02 -17.06 -0.44
CA HIS A 141 23.85 -16.89 -1.64
C HIS A 141 23.83 -18.13 -2.54
N ASP A 142 24.05 -19.32 -1.97
CA ASP A 142 24.08 -20.59 -2.70
C ASP A 142 22.70 -20.94 -3.29
N HIS A 143 21.62 -20.61 -2.57
CA HIS A 143 20.25 -20.67 -3.07
C HIS A 143 20.08 -19.87 -4.36
N LEU A 144 20.45 -18.58 -4.34
CA LEU A 144 20.31 -17.69 -5.49
C LEU A 144 21.20 -18.13 -6.66
N MET A 145 22.47 -18.48 -6.39
CA MET A 145 23.39 -18.90 -7.43
C MET A 145 22.93 -20.18 -8.14
N GLY A 146 22.52 -21.21 -7.39
CA GLY A 146 22.04 -22.47 -7.97
C GLY A 146 20.78 -22.27 -8.83
N VAL A 147 19.82 -21.45 -8.38
CA VAL A 147 18.61 -21.14 -9.15
C VAL A 147 18.92 -20.30 -10.39
N HIS A 148 19.75 -19.26 -10.27
CA HIS A 148 20.05 -18.36 -11.39
C HIS A 148 20.83 -19.03 -12.52
N VAL A 149 21.73 -19.99 -12.24
CA VAL A 149 22.44 -20.74 -13.29
C VAL A 149 21.49 -21.61 -14.09
N VAL A 150 20.52 -22.25 -13.43
CA VAL A 150 19.48 -23.02 -14.12
C VAL A 150 18.52 -22.12 -14.89
N ALA A 151 18.14 -20.97 -14.33
CA ALA A 151 17.32 -19.98 -15.04
C ALA A 151 18.03 -19.48 -16.32
N ALA A 152 19.34 -19.21 -16.24
CA ALA A 152 20.14 -18.85 -17.41
C ALA A 152 20.20 -19.96 -18.46
N THR A 153 20.30 -21.20 -17.99
CA THR A 153 20.24 -22.40 -18.82
C THR A 153 18.92 -22.52 -19.58
N GLU A 154 17.78 -22.36 -18.89
CA GLU A 154 16.45 -22.38 -19.51
C GLU A 154 16.31 -21.27 -20.55
N ALA A 155 16.77 -20.06 -20.24
CA ALA A 155 16.70 -18.91 -21.15
C ALA A 155 17.51 -19.14 -22.44
N MET A 156 18.76 -19.58 -22.31
CA MET A 156 19.62 -19.86 -23.47
C MET A 156 19.15 -21.07 -24.27
N GLY A 157 18.65 -22.11 -23.60
CA GLY A 157 18.07 -23.28 -24.23
C GLY A 157 16.80 -22.95 -25.01
N LEU A 158 15.88 -22.20 -24.41
CA LEU A 158 14.67 -21.73 -25.07
C LEU A 158 15.01 -20.87 -26.29
N ALA A 159 15.95 -19.93 -26.17
CA ALA A 159 16.39 -19.09 -27.29
C ALA A 159 16.93 -19.92 -28.47
N ALA A 160 17.78 -20.93 -28.21
CA ALA A 160 18.31 -21.81 -29.24
C ALA A 160 17.19 -22.59 -29.95
N ARG A 161 16.26 -23.17 -29.17
CA ARG A 161 15.08 -23.92 -29.66
C ARG A 161 14.11 -23.04 -30.44
N ALA A 162 13.95 -21.79 -30.02
CA ALA A 162 13.07 -20.81 -30.66
C ALA A 162 13.61 -20.29 -32.00
N GLY A 163 14.83 -20.65 -32.40
CA GLY A 163 15.38 -20.18 -33.68
C GLY A 163 16.26 -18.94 -33.57
N LEU A 164 16.50 -18.40 -32.37
CA LEU A 164 17.15 -17.10 -32.19
C LEU A 164 18.68 -17.19 -32.24
N ASN A 165 19.35 -16.09 -32.60
CA ASN A 165 20.81 -15.99 -32.48
C ASN A 165 21.20 -15.81 -31.00
N THR A 166 21.75 -16.86 -30.41
CA THR A 166 22.05 -16.90 -28.97
C THR A 166 23.14 -15.92 -28.53
N SER A 167 24.08 -15.55 -29.39
CA SER A 167 25.06 -14.48 -29.09
C SER A 167 24.41 -13.11 -29.07
N GLN A 168 23.48 -12.85 -29.98
CA GLN A 168 22.71 -11.62 -29.97
C GLN A 168 21.83 -11.54 -28.70
N ILE A 169 21.18 -12.64 -28.33
CA ILE A 169 20.39 -12.74 -27.10
C ILE A 169 21.25 -12.47 -25.87
N TYR A 170 22.44 -13.07 -25.78
CA TYR A 170 23.39 -12.76 -24.72
C TYR A 170 23.72 -11.25 -24.64
N ASN A 171 24.07 -10.64 -25.77
CA ASN A 171 24.42 -9.21 -25.83
C ASN A 171 23.25 -8.29 -25.43
N ILE A 172 22.02 -8.69 -25.74
CA ILE A 172 20.80 -7.96 -25.36
C ILE A 172 20.51 -8.17 -23.87
N ILE A 173 20.51 -9.41 -23.38
CA ILE A 173 20.10 -9.73 -22.00
C ILE A 173 21.08 -9.20 -20.97
N VAL A 174 22.38 -9.22 -21.23
CA VAL A 174 23.39 -8.61 -20.33
C VAL A 174 23.13 -7.11 -20.13
N LYS A 175 22.46 -6.47 -21.10
CA LYS A 175 21.98 -5.09 -21.03
C LYS A 175 20.45 -5.04 -20.89
N ALA A 176 19.80 -6.05 -20.33
CA ALA A 176 18.35 -6.12 -20.10
C ALA A 176 17.99 -6.21 -18.60
N ALA A 177 16.72 -6.01 -18.26
CA ALA A 177 16.25 -6.09 -16.87
C ALA A 177 16.45 -7.48 -16.25
N GLY A 178 16.48 -8.55 -17.07
CA GLY A 178 16.70 -9.93 -16.64
C GLY A 178 18.17 -10.32 -16.43
N HIS A 179 19.11 -9.37 -16.42
CA HIS A 179 20.53 -9.64 -16.20
C HIS A 179 20.83 -10.12 -14.76
N SER A 180 21.82 -11.00 -14.65
CA SER A 180 22.52 -11.37 -13.43
C SER A 180 23.95 -11.78 -13.76
N THR A 181 24.87 -11.69 -12.79
CA THR A 181 26.25 -12.18 -12.96
C THR A 181 26.30 -13.68 -13.26
N ALA A 182 25.37 -14.46 -12.71
CA ALA A 182 25.23 -15.89 -13.03
C ALA A 182 24.90 -16.10 -14.51
N PHE A 183 23.93 -15.36 -15.06
CA PHE A 183 23.63 -15.40 -16.49
C PHE A 183 24.84 -14.99 -17.34
N GLU A 184 25.44 -13.84 -17.05
CA GLU A 184 26.55 -13.30 -17.84
C GLU A 184 27.74 -14.27 -17.91
N THR A 185 28.15 -14.82 -16.77
CA THR A 185 29.31 -15.71 -16.72
C THR A 185 29.00 -17.10 -17.30
N ARG A 186 27.83 -17.68 -17.01
CA ARG A 186 27.50 -19.04 -17.44
C ARG A 186 26.98 -19.13 -18.86
N ALA A 187 26.19 -18.17 -19.32
CA ALA A 187 25.76 -18.12 -20.72
C ALA A 187 26.97 -17.99 -21.67
N LYS A 188 28.00 -17.23 -21.28
CA LYS A 188 29.25 -17.14 -22.05
C LYS A 188 29.93 -18.49 -22.21
N LYS A 189 30.01 -19.30 -21.14
CA LYS A 189 30.54 -20.67 -21.17
C LYS A 189 29.70 -21.59 -22.07
N MET A 190 28.37 -21.48 -22.02
CA MET A 190 27.46 -22.23 -22.90
C MET A 190 27.67 -21.88 -24.38
N LEU A 191 27.88 -20.60 -24.70
CA LEU A 191 28.12 -20.13 -26.07
C LEU A 191 29.46 -20.64 -26.64
N THR A 192 30.52 -20.66 -25.81
CA THR A 192 31.84 -21.15 -26.23
C THR A 192 31.96 -22.66 -26.18
N GLY A 193 31.12 -23.33 -25.37
CA GLY A 193 31.24 -24.74 -25.04
C GLY A 193 32.41 -25.03 -24.10
N ASP A 194 32.79 -24.05 -23.28
CA ASP A 194 33.83 -24.21 -22.25
C ASP A 194 33.22 -24.77 -20.97
N TRP A 195 33.51 -26.04 -20.68
CA TRP A 195 33.01 -26.76 -19.51
C TRP A 195 34.04 -26.86 -18.39
N THR A 196 35.13 -26.10 -18.47
CA THR A 196 36.15 -26.02 -17.43
C THR A 196 35.50 -25.50 -16.15
N PRO A 197 35.52 -26.27 -15.05
CA PRO A 197 34.75 -25.92 -13.86
C PRO A 197 35.35 -24.73 -13.13
N GLY A 198 34.53 -23.71 -12.87
CA GLY A 198 34.77 -22.76 -11.77
C GLY A 198 34.17 -23.29 -10.46
N SER A 199 32.97 -23.87 -10.55
CA SER A 199 32.35 -24.73 -9.54
C SER A 199 31.79 -25.93 -10.29
N THR A 200 32.02 -27.15 -9.79
CA THR A 200 31.48 -28.32 -10.47
C THR A 200 29.98 -28.41 -10.30
N LEU A 201 29.35 -29.15 -11.20
CA LEU A 201 27.93 -29.43 -11.16
C LEU A 201 27.54 -30.14 -9.85
N ASN A 202 28.30 -31.17 -9.45
CA ASN A 202 28.05 -31.88 -8.18
C ASN A 202 28.23 -30.98 -6.96
N GLN A 203 29.26 -30.12 -6.94
CA GLN A 203 29.44 -29.16 -5.85
C GLN A 203 28.24 -28.21 -5.71
N THR A 204 27.64 -27.81 -6.83
CA THR A 204 26.46 -26.93 -6.83
C THR A 204 25.20 -27.67 -6.40
N ALA A 205 25.05 -28.93 -6.81
CA ALA A 205 23.97 -29.81 -6.35
C ALA A 205 24.04 -30.00 -4.82
N ASP A 206 25.22 -30.31 -4.28
CA ASP A 206 25.43 -30.51 -2.84
C ASP A 206 25.13 -29.24 -2.03
N LYS A 207 25.46 -28.06 -2.57
CA LYS A 207 25.11 -26.76 -1.94
C LYS A 207 23.60 -26.55 -1.90
N LEU A 208 22.88 -26.82 -2.99
CA LEU A 208 21.41 -26.73 -3.02
C LEU A 208 20.75 -27.75 -2.09
N ALA A 209 21.30 -28.96 -1.98
CA ALA A 209 20.81 -29.97 -1.03
C ALA A 209 20.87 -29.46 0.41
N LYS A 210 22.00 -28.84 0.81
CA LYS A 210 22.16 -28.20 2.13
C LYS A 210 21.15 -27.07 2.36
N VAL A 211 20.91 -26.24 1.34
CA VAL A 211 19.87 -25.19 1.39
C VAL A 211 18.49 -25.80 1.65
N LEU A 212 18.15 -26.87 0.94
CA LEU A 212 16.84 -27.53 1.05
C LEU A 212 16.68 -28.30 2.36
N ASP A 213 17.74 -28.92 2.87
CA ASP A 213 17.76 -29.53 4.20
C ASP A 213 17.45 -28.47 5.26
N ARG A 214 18.14 -27.32 5.21
CA ARG A 214 17.88 -26.23 6.16
C ARG A 214 16.48 -25.64 6.03
N ALA A 215 15.99 -25.51 4.80
CA ALA A 215 14.64 -25.02 4.53
C ALA A 215 13.58 -25.97 5.11
N ARG A 216 13.81 -27.30 5.06
CA ARG A 216 12.94 -28.31 5.69
C ARG A 216 12.91 -28.17 7.21
N ASP A 217 14.06 -27.96 7.86
CA ASP A 217 14.12 -27.71 9.31
C ASP A 217 13.34 -26.47 9.73
N LEU A 218 13.32 -25.44 8.86
CA LEU A 218 12.61 -24.18 9.09
C LEU A 218 11.14 -24.21 8.66
N HIS A 219 10.65 -25.33 8.12
CA HIS A 219 9.33 -25.44 7.50
C HIS A 219 9.08 -24.36 6.41
N PHE A 220 10.12 -24.02 5.67
CA PHE A 220 10.13 -22.93 4.70
C PHE A 220 10.23 -23.49 3.26
N PRO A 221 9.15 -23.45 2.45
CA PRO A 221 9.19 -24.06 1.13
C PRO A 221 10.06 -23.25 0.15
N LEU A 222 10.94 -23.91 -0.61
CA LEU A 222 11.76 -23.27 -1.66
C LEU A 222 11.53 -23.92 -3.04
N PRO A 223 10.37 -23.72 -3.69
CA PRO A 223 10.01 -24.44 -4.92
C PRO A 223 11.01 -24.29 -6.08
N LEU A 224 11.59 -23.10 -6.24
CA LEU A 224 12.58 -22.83 -7.28
C LEU A 224 13.89 -23.59 -7.03
N ALA A 225 14.34 -23.67 -5.78
CA ALA A 225 15.55 -24.43 -5.43
C ALA A 225 15.34 -25.93 -5.61
N SER A 226 14.17 -26.46 -5.21
CA SER A 226 13.82 -27.86 -5.44
C SER A 226 13.83 -28.20 -6.92
N ALA A 227 13.25 -27.35 -7.77
CA ALA A 227 13.29 -27.55 -9.22
C ALA A 227 14.72 -27.49 -9.80
N ALA A 228 15.54 -26.56 -9.34
CA ALA A 228 16.94 -26.42 -9.77
C ALA A 228 17.79 -27.64 -9.38
N GLU A 229 17.68 -28.11 -8.14
CA GLU A 229 18.41 -29.28 -7.63
C GLU A 229 18.15 -30.52 -8.48
N GLN A 230 16.89 -30.78 -8.83
CA GLN A 230 16.52 -31.95 -9.62
C GLN A 230 17.19 -31.96 -11.01
N LEU A 231 17.41 -30.79 -11.60
CA LEU A 231 18.10 -30.68 -12.90
C LEU A 231 19.60 -30.89 -12.79
N TYR A 232 20.20 -30.47 -11.68
CA TYR A 232 21.58 -30.81 -11.38
C TYR A 232 21.74 -32.32 -11.17
N ILE A 233 20.86 -32.95 -10.39
CA ILE A 233 20.85 -34.40 -10.23
C ILE A 233 20.70 -35.11 -11.58
N MET A 234 19.78 -34.63 -12.43
CA MET A 234 19.59 -35.15 -13.78
C MET A 234 20.86 -35.02 -14.62
N ALA A 235 21.48 -33.84 -14.70
CA ALA A 235 22.70 -33.61 -15.45
C ALA A 235 23.88 -34.46 -14.93
N SER A 236 23.98 -34.63 -13.61
CA SER A 236 24.97 -35.49 -12.97
C SER A 236 24.79 -36.95 -13.37
N SER A 237 23.54 -37.44 -13.37
CA SER A 237 23.21 -38.80 -13.80
C SER A 237 23.55 -39.09 -15.27
N LEU A 238 23.63 -38.05 -16.10
CA LEU A 238 24.09 -38.11 -17.49
C LEU A 238 25.63 -38.08 -17.63
N GLY A 239 26.37 -38.11 -16.52
CA GLY A 239 27.83 -38.13 -16.49
C GLY A 239 28.50 -36.75 -16.52
N HIS A 240 27.76 -35.67 -16.26
CA HIS A 240 28.30 -34.30 -16.29
C HIS A 240 28.66 -33.73 -14.91
N GLY A 241 28.65 -34.55 -13.85
CA GLY A 241 28.86 -34.10 -12.47
C GLY A 241 30.19 -33.36 -12.21
N ALA A 242 31.26 -33.72 -12.94
CA ALA A 242 32.58 -33.10 -12.81
C ALA A 242 32.79 -31.86 -13.70
N ALA A 243 31.86 -31.56 -14.60
CA ALA A 243 31.92 -30.38 -15.45
C ALA A 243 31.50 -29.11 -14.67
N ASP A 244 31.73 -27.93 -15.25
CA ASP A 244 31.19 -26.67 -14.74
C ASP A 244 29.67 -26.75 -14.51
N ASP A 245 29.17 -26.06 -13.49
CA ASP A 245 27.72 -25.98 -13.18
C ASP A 245 26.85 -25.52 -14.37
N SER A 246 27.39 -24.75 -15.33
CA SER A 246 26.72 -24.37 -16.58
C SER A 246 26.42 -25.56 -17.50
N ALA A 247 27.10 -26.70 -17.31
CA ALA A 247 26.84 -27.95 -18.01
C ALA A 247 25.45 -28.54 -17.70
N VAL A 248 24.73 -27.99 -16.71
CA VAL A 248 23.32 -28.35 -16.44
C VAL A 248 22.41 -28.16 -17.67
N ILE A 249 22.81 -27.32 -18.64
CA ILE A 249 22.13 -27.21 -19.94
C ILE A 249 22.05 -28.52 -20.71
N ARG A 250 22.96 -29.45 -20.43
CA ARG A 250 22.97 -30.78 -21.04
C ARG A 250 21.87 -31.70 -20.48
N ALA A 251 21.27 -31.37 -19.32
CA ALA A 251 20.03 -32.03 -18.88
C ALA A 251 18.83 -31.64 -19.76
N TYR A 252 18.81 -30.42 -20.29
CA TYR A 252 17.76 -29.93 -21.19
C TYR A 252 17.96 -30.35 -22.63
N MET A 253 19.22 -30.47 -23.07
CA MET A 253 19.59 -30.78 -24.44
C MET A 253 20.67 -31.87 -24.53
N PRO A 254 20.39 -33.09 -24.04
CA PRO A 254 21.39 -34.15 -23.96
C PRO A 254 21.98 -34.55 -25.32
N THR A 255 21.21 -34.44 -26.41
CA THR A 255 21.63 -34.75 -27.79
C THR A 255 22.03 -33.54 -28.63
N ASP A 256 21.86 -32.32 -28.10
CA ASP A 256 21.79 -31.09 -28.93
C ASP A 256 22.56 -29.91 -28.32
N ALA A 257 23.55 -30.17 -27.46
CA ALA A 257 24.39 -29.11 -26.87
C ALA A 257 25.11 -28.24 -27.93
N GLY A 258 25.32 -28.80 -29.13
CA GLY A 258 25.81 -28.06 -30.30
C GLY A 258 24.80 -27.07 -30.89
N ALA A 259 23.49 -27.21 -30.61
CA ALA A 259 22.45 -26.33 -31.14
C ALA A 259 22.58 -24.90 -30.66
N ILE A 260 23.11 -24.65 -29.46
CA ILE A 260 23.37 -23.28 -28.98
C ILE A 260 24.48 -22.65 -29.81
N LYS A 261 25.56 -23.39 -30.06
CA LYS A 261 26.67 -22.94 -30.89
C LYS A 261 26.26 -22.77 -32.36
N GLU A 262 25.36 -23.60 -32.86
CA GLU A 262 24.81 -23.47 -34.21
C GLU A 262 23.79 -22.33 -34.31
N ALA A 263 22.97 -22.11 -33.29
CA ALA A 263 22.07 -20.98 -33.18
C ALA A 263 22.82 -19.65 -33.22
N THR A 264 24.02 -19.59 -32.63
CA THR A 264 24.94 -18.43 -32.72
C THR A 264 25.34 -18.09 -34.16
N ARG A 265 25.35 -19.06 -35.08
CA ARG A 265 25.75 -18.86 -36.49
C ARG A 265 24.60 -18.36 -37.38
N ARG A 266 23.37 -18.35 -36.89
CA ARG A 266 22.22 -17.85 -37.66
C ARG A 266 22.44 -16.40 -38.04
N SER A 267 22.26 -16.10 -39.33
CA SER A 267 22.52 -14.77 -39.91
C SER A 267 21.80 -13.68 -39.12
N THR A 268 22.56 -12.69 -38.67
CA THR A 268 21.96 -11.47 -38.11
C THR A 268 21.71 -10.54 -39.29
N VAL A 269 20.49 -10.01 -39.40
CA VAL A 269 20.23 -8.91 -40.34
C VAL A 269 20.85 -7.65 -39.72
N THR A 270 22.18 -7.54 -39.76
CA THR A 270 22.91 -6.31 -39.47
C THR A 270 23.14 -5.56 -40.77
N ASN A 271 22.07 -5.03 -41.36
CA ASN A 271 22.27 -3.74 -42.02
C ASN A 271 22.30 -2.75 -40.87
N GLU A 272 23.45 -2.12 -40.62
CA GLU A 272 23.45 -0.83 -39.94
C GLU A 272 22.39 0.00 -40.67
N LEU A 273 21.31 0.34 -39.98
CA LEU A 273 20.31 1.24 -40.52
C LEU A 273 21.03 2.57 -40.71
N THR A 274 21.47 2.86 -41.93
CA THR A 274 21.73 4.24 -42.34
C THR A 274 20.43 4.99 -42.04
N PRO A 275 20.41 6.02 -41.19
CA PRO A 275 19.19 6.76 -40.92
C PRO A 275 18.76 7.43 -42.24
N THR A 276 17.86 6.79 -42.99
CA THR A 276 17.49 7.22 -44.34
C THR A 276 16.39 8.27 -44.37
N SER A 277 15.81 8.62 -43.23
CA SER A 277 14.76 9.64 -43.15
C SER A 277 15.03 10.59 -41.99
N SER A 278 15.23 11.87 -42.32
CA SER A 278 15.12 12.95 -41.34
C SER A 278 13.68 13.02 -40.81
N PRO A 279 13.42 13.58 -39.61
CA PRO A 279 12.06 13.74 -39.06
C PRO A 279 11.05 14.44 -40.00
N GLY A 280 11.51 15.06 -41.08
CA GLY A 280 10.67 15.71 -42.09
C GLY A 280 9.91 14.76 -43.05
N GLU A 281 10.29 13.47 -43.17
CA GLU A 281 9.60 12.53 -44.07
C GLU A 281 8.41 11.80 -43.41
N ILE A 282 8.41 11.64 -42.08
CA ILE A 282 7.29 11.04 -41.32
C ILE A 282 6.53 12.17 -40.61
N ALA A 283 5.45 12.65 -41.23
CA ALA A 283 4.70 13.81 -40.76
C ALA A 283 3.95 13.60 -39.43
N SER A 284 3.50 12.38 -39.12
CA SER A 284 2.86 12.05 -37.84
C SER A 284 2.91 10.55 -37.48
N VAL A 285 2.91 10.27 -36.18
CA VAL A 285 2.90 8.91 -35.59
C VAL A 285 1.63 8.72 -34.77
N GLY A 286 0.92 7.61 -35.01
CA GLY A 286 -0.22 7.18 -34.21
C GLY A 286 0.24 6.39 -33.00
N MET A 287 -0.24 6.73 -31.81
CA MET A 287 0.06 6.01 -30.57
C MET A 287 -1.25 5.51 -29.94
N VAL A 288 -1.45 4.21 -29.89
CA VAL A 288 -2.62 3.58 -29.27
C VAL A 288 -2.20 2.80 -28.04
N GLY A 289 -2.65 3.26 -26.88
CA GLY A 289 -2.20 2.82 -25.56
C GLY A 289 -1.20 3.80 -24.96
N LEU A 290 -1.69 4.70 -24.12
CA LEU A 290 -0.93 5.70 -23.35
C LEU A 290 -0.87 5.32 -21.85
N GLY A 291 -0.88 4.03 -21.55
CA GLY A 291 -0.64 3.50 -20.21
C GLY A 291 0.80 3.73 -19.71
N ALA A 292 1.20 3.00 -18.68
CA ALA A 292 2.47 3.20 -17.98
C ALA A 292 3.71 3.26 -18.91
N MET A 293 3.81 2.35 -19.88
CA MET A 293 4.90 2.34 -20.87
C MET A 293 4.63 3.28 -22.06
N GLY A 294 3.38 3.36 -22.49
CA GLY A 294 2.98 4.13 -23.67
C GLY A 294 3.25 5.63 -23.53
N GLN A 295 3.08 6.20 -22.34
CA GLN A 295 3.44 7.59 -22.04
C GLN A 295 4.91 7.90 -22.34
N GLY A 296 5.82 7.05 -21.85
CA GLY A 296 7.26 7.26 -22.01
C GLY A 296 7.69 7.16 -23.47
N MET A 297 7.12 6.19 -24.21
CA MET A 297 7.37 6.01 -25.65
C MET A 297 6.87 7.23 -26.44
N ALA A 298 5.64 7.68 -26.19
CA ALA A 298 5.05 8.84 -26.85
C ALA A 298 5.85 10.12 -26.56
N ALA A 299 6.27 10.34 -25.32
CA ALA A 299 7.13 11.45 -24.94
C ALA A 299 8.52 11.38 -25.62
N SER A 300 9.06 10.18 -25.83
CA SER A 300 10.33 10.01 -26.55
C SER A 300 10.21 10.40 -28.02
N LEU A 301 9.11 10.00 -28.68
CA LEU A 301 8.81 10.41 -30.06
C LEU A 301 8.66 11.93 -30.18
N LEU A 302 8.00 12.57 -29.21
CA LEU A 302 7.90 14.04 -29.17
C LEU A 302 9.27 14.72 -29.02
N ARG A 303 10.14 14.21 -28.13
CA ARG A 303 11.52 14.72 -27.97
C ARG A 303 12.36 14.55 -29.23
N ALA A 304 12.13 13.48 -29.98
CA ALA A 304 12.76 13.25 -31.28
C ALA A 304 12.19 14.15 -32.41
N GLY A 305 11.14 14.93 -32.14
CA GLY A 305 10.61 15.95 -33.03
C GLY A 305 9.36 15.56 -33.81
N PHE A 306 8.82 14.34 -33.64
CA PHE A 306 7.62 13.87 -34.33
C PHE A 306 6.34 14.53 -33.78
N ALA A 307 5.31 14.66 -34.62
CA ALA A 307 3.95 14.91 -34.15
C ALA A 307 3.28 13.56 -33.81
N VAL A 308 2.63 13.48 -32.66
CA VAL A 308 2.08 12.21 -32.15
C VAL A 308 0.59 12.38 -31.85
N ASN A 309 -0.24 11.54 -32.48
CA ASN A 309 -1.68 11.42 -32.20
C ASN A 309 -1.90 10.28 -31.22
N GLY A 310 -2.23 10.59 -29.98
CA GLY A 310 -2.30 9.63 -28.87
C GLY A 310 -3.72 9.31 -28.44
N PHE A 311 -4.05 8.03 -28.33
CA PHE A 311 -5.31 7.52 -27.81
C PHE A 311 -5.11 6.52 -26.67
N ASP A 312 -5.95 6.64 -25.64
CA ASP A 312 -6.14 5.64 -24.59
C ASP A 312 -7.59 5.71 -24.08
N MET A 313 -8.13 4.59 -23.58
CA MET A 313 -9.46 4.59 -22.95
C MET A 313 -9.47 5.40 -21.64
N ASN A 314 -8.31 5.57 -21.00
CA ASN A 314 -8.14 6.40 -19.83
C ASN A 314 -7.95 7.87 -20.23
N ALA A 315 -9.00 8.68 -20.06
CA ALA A 315 -8.98 10.10 -20.37
C ALA A 315 -7.88 10.89 -19.62
N THR A 316 -7.49 10.45 -18.41
CA THR A 316 -6.39 11.05 -17.66
C THR A 316 -5.04 10.80 -18.33
N ALA A 317 -4.84 9.61 -18.92
CA ALA A 317 -3.64 9.29 -19.67
C ALA A 317 -3.53 10.16 -20.94
N VAL A 318 -4.63 10.34 -21.66
CA VAL A 318 -4.68 11.25 -22.82
C VAL A 318 -4.35 12.69 -22.40
N SER A 319 -4.94 13.17 -21.30
CA SER A 319 -4.70 14.53 -20.78
C SER A 319 -3.23 14.75 -20.40
N LYS A 320 -2.62 13.78 -19.70
CA LYS A 320 -1.19 13.80 -19.33
C LYS A 320 -0.27 13.75 -20.55
N PHE A 321 -0.67 13.04 -21.61
CA PHE A 321 0.09 13.02 -22.85
C PHE A 321 0.06 14.38 -23.54
N VAL A 322 -1.12 15.01 -23.66
CA VAL A 322 -1.32 16.32 -24.31
C VAL A 322 -0.53 17.43 -23.63
N SER A 323 -0.28 17.36 -22.32
CA SER A 323 0.54 18.36 -21.62
C SER A 323 2.03 18.36 -22.04
N ASN A 324 2.49 17.40 -22.84
CA ASN A 324 3.89 17.36 -23.34
C ASN A 324 4.17 18.37 -24.47
N GLY A 325 3.17 19.12 -24.92
CA GLY A 325 3.35 20.26 -25.83
C GLY A 325 2.53 20.18 -27.11
N PRO A 326 2.66 21.16 -28.02
CA PRO A 326 1.74 21.35 -29.16
C PRO A 326 1.78 20.23 -30.22
N LYS A 327 2.83 19.40 -30.20
CA LYS A 327 2.95 18.21 -31.07
C LYS A 327 2.28 16.96 -30.47
N ALA A 328 1.81 17.01 -29.23
CA ALA A 328 1.10 15.94 -28.54
C ALA A 328 -0.42 16.14 -28.69
N ARG A 329 -1.04 15.40 -29.61
CA ARG A 329 -2.48 15.54 -29.91
C ARG A 329 -3.26 14.38 -29.33
N GLY A 330 -4.12 14.66 -28.35
CA GLY A 330 -5.06 13.67 -27.82
C GLY A 330 -6.24 13.51 -28.78
N VAL A 331 -6.57 12.27 -29.13
CA VAL A 331 -7.69 11.97 -30.06
C VAL A 331 -8.75 11.11 -29.38
N SER A 332 -9.95 11.08 -29.97
CA SER A 332 -11.15 10.47 -29.36
C SER A 332 -11.28 8.97 -29.54
N SER A 333 -10.56 8.37 -30.49
CA SER A 333 -10.63 6.94 -30.78
C SER A 333 -9.29 6.37 -31.28
N ALA A 334 -9.15 5.04 -31.24
CA ALA A 334 -7.99 4.37 -31.82
C ALA A 334 -7.89 4.59 -33.34
N ALA A 335 -9.02 4.62 -34.04
CA ALA A 335 -9.10 4.94 -35.46
C ALA A 335 -8.58 6.35 -35.78
N ASP A 336 -8.90 7.34 -34.94
CA ASP A 336 -8.40 8.71 -35.08
C ASP A 336 -6.88 8.79 -34.90
N ALA A 337 -6.32 7.98 -33.99
CA ALA A 337 -4.88 7.92 -33.77
C ALA A 337 -4.15 7.31 -34.98
N MET A 338 -4.80 6.37 -35.67
CA MET A 338 -4.26 5.71 -36.85
C MET A 338 -4.37 6.54 -38.13
N SER A 339 -5.40 7.39 -38.21
CA SER A 339 -5.69 8.22 -39.38
C SER A 339 -4.52 9.16 -39.72
N ASN A 340 -4.11 9.18 -41.00
CA ASN A 340 -3.02 10.00 -41.52
C ASN A 340 -1.64 9.78 -40.87
N SER A 341 -1.46 8.65 -40.17
CA SER A 341 -0.18 8.30 -39.56
C SER A 341 0.58 7.32 -40.45
N ALA A 342 1.83 7.66 -40.81
CA ALA A 342 2.68 6.75 -41.59
C ALA A 342 3.20 5.57 -40.75
N VAL A 343 3.23 5.75 -39.42
CA VAL A 343 3.61 4.75 -38.43
C VAL A 343 2.58 4.74 -37.31
N VAL A 344 2.14 3.55 -36.90
CA VAL A 344 1.21 3.36 -35.77
C VAL A 344 1.86 2.42 -34.76
N VAL A 345 1.96 2.86 -33.51
CA VAL A 345 2.47 2.06 -32.39
C VAL A 345 1.30 1.57 -31.55
N LEU A 346 1.21 0.25 -31.37
CA LEU A 346 0.23 -0.41 -30.51
C LEU A 346 0.92 -0.86 -29.21
N MET A 347 0.53 -0.25 -28.09
CA MET A 347 1.04 -0.54 -26.76
C MET A 347 -0.09 -0.83 -25.77
N VAL A 348 -0.73 -1.99 -25.97
CA VAL A 348 -1.89 -2.47 -25.20
C VAL A 348 -1.57 -3.71 -24.36
N GLN A 349 -2.51 -4.16 -23.52
CA GLN A 349 -2.21 -5.14 -22.47
C GLN A 349 -2.04 -6.57 -22.99
N ASN A 350 -2.79 -6.95 -24.04
CA ASN A 350 -2.84 -8.32 -24.53
C ASN A 350 -3.22 -8.42 -26.02
N ALA A 351 -3.14 -9.65 -26.56
CA ALA A 351 -3.42 -9.95 -27.96
C ALA A 351 -4.86 -9.65 -28.38
N THR A 352 -5.84 -9.91 -27.51
CA THR A 352 -7.26 -9.62 -27.80
C THR A 352 -7.49 -8.14 -28.02
N GLN A 353 -6.96 -7.28 -27.15
CA GLN A 353 -7.06 -5.83 -27.32
C GLN A 353 -6.39 -5.36 -28.62
N ALA A 354 -5.23 -5.90 -28.96
CA ALA A 354 -4.55 -5.56 -30.21
C ALA A 354 -5.37 -5.97 -31.45
N ASP A 355 -6.01 -7.15 -31.41
CA ASP A 355 -6.91 -7.61 -32.48
C ASP A 355 -8.18 -6.77 -32.55
N ASP A 356 -8.82 -6.48 -31.40
CA ASP A 356 -10.07 -5.71 -31.31
C ASP A 356 -9.92 -4.26 -31.79
N ILE A 357 -8.77 -3.66 -31.50
CA ILE A 357 -8.43 -2.30 -31.95
C ILE A 357 -8.30 -2.24 -33.47
N LEU A 358 -7.69 -3.25 -34.08
CA LEU A 358 -7.44 -3.28 -35.51
C LEU A 358 -8.66 -3.79 -36.31
N PHE A 359 -9.22 -4.93 -35.93
CA PHE A 359 -10.22 -5.69 -36.68
C PHE A 359 -11.57 -5.85 -35.98
N GLY A 360 -11.66 -5.51 -34.70
CA GLY A 360 -12.89 -5.59 -33.90
C GLY A 360 -13.61 -4.23 -33.81
N PRO A 361 -14.26 -3.93 -32.68
CA PRO A 361 -15.03 -2.69 -32.50
C PRO A 361 -14.23 -1.39 -32.68
N GLY A 362 -12.89 -1.45 -32.55
CA GLY A 362 -12.03 -0.29 -32.78
C GLY A 362 -11.89 0.11 -34.25
N ASN A 363 -12.17 -0.83 -35.18
CA ASN A 363 -12.14 -0.65 -36.64
C ASN A 363 -10.91 0.11 -37.19
N GLY A 364 -9.76 -0.01 -36.52
CA GLY A 364 -8.58 0.78 -36.83
C GLY A 364 -8.01 0.51 -38.22
N VAL A 365 -8.19 -0.70 -38.75
CA VAL A 365 -7.67 -1.11 -40.06
C VAL A 365 -8.22 -0.28 -41.21
N GLU A 366 -9.50 0.09 -41.17
CA GLU A 366 -10.11 0.96 -42.20
C GLU A 366 -9.52 2.38 -42.20
N SER A 367 -8.96 2.80 -41.06
CA SER A 367 -8.39 4.14 -40.86
C SER A 367 -6.88 4.22 -41.11
N LEU A 368 -6.20 3.07 -41.24
CA LEU A 368 -4.79 3.04 -41.65
C LEU A 368 -4.66 3.57 -43.08
N SER A 369 -3.57 4.28 -43.40
CA SER A 369 -3.22 4.59 -44.79
C SER A 369 -2.56 3.40 -45.47
N ASP A 370 -2.56 3.38 -46.80
CA ASP A 370 -1.77 2.39 -47.55
C ASP A 370 -0.28 2.53 -47.20
N HIS A 371 0.43 1.41 -47.17
CA HIS A 371 1.85 1.33 -46.79
C HIS A 371 2.19 1.75 -45.35
N THR A 372 1.21 1.87 -44.46
CA THR A 372 1.46 2.16 -43.04
C THR A 372 2.32 1.07 -42.39
N VAL A 373 3.23 1.47 -41.50
CA VAL A 373 3.97 0.55 -40.63
C VAL A 373 3.28 0.46 -39.28
N VAL A 374 2.76 -0.72 -38.93
CA VAL A 374 2.21 -1.01 -37.60
C VAL A 374 3.32 -1.63 -36.75
N ILE A 375 3.64 -0.99 -35.62
CA ILE A 375 4.60 -1.47 -34.63
C ILE A 375 3.82 -2.05 -33.45
N LEU A 376 3.93 -3.36 -33.24
CA LEU A 376 3.34 -4.01 -32.07
C LEU A 376 4.37 -4.10 -30.95
N SER A 377 4.14 -3.36 -29.87
CA SER A 377 5.04 -3.31 -28.71
C SER A 377 4.51 -4.03 -27.46
N SER A 378 3.32 -4.59 -27.54
CA SER A 378 2.70 -5.41 -26.49
C SER A 378 3.34 -6.79 -26.35
N THR A 379 3.49 -7.28 -25.12
CA THR A 379 3.84 -8.69 -24.86
C THR A 379 2.66 -9.60 -25.17
N VAL A 380 2.77 -10.35 -26.28
CA VAL A 380 1.73 -11.25 -26.82
C VAL A 380 2.35 -12.58 -27.29
N PRO A 381 1.55 -13.65 -27.48
CA PRO A 381 2.07 -14.91 -28.01
C PRO A 381 2.65 -14.77 -29.43
N PRO A 382 3.78 -15.41 -29.76
CA PRO A 382 4.35 -15.38 -31.13
C PRO A 382 3.40 -15.91 -32.22
N SER A 383 2.52 -16.84 -31.85
CA SER A 383 1.48 -17.36 -32.74
C SER A 383 0.45 -16.30 -33.14
N PHE A 384 0.16 -15.35 -32.24
CA PHE A 384 -0.71 -14.22 -32.52
C PHE A 384 -0.04 -13.25 -33.49
N VAL A 385 1.23 -12.90 -33.27
CA VAL A 385 1.98 -11.99 -34.18
C VAL A 385 1.99 -12.50 -35.61
N ARG A 386 2.26 -13.80 -35.82
CA ARG A 386 2.22 -14.41 -37.16
C ARG A 386 0.84 -14.30 -37.82
N LYS A 387 -0.22 -14.57 -37.06
CA LYS A 387 -1.61 -14.44 -37.55
C LYS A 387 -1.95 -12.99 -37.88
N LEU A 388 -1.53 -12.05 -37.03
CA LEU A 388 -1.75 -10.63 -37.22
C LEU A 388 -1.03 -10.12 -38.48
N GLY A 389 0.23 -10.49 -38.66
CA GLY A 389 1.00 -10.16 -39.86
C GLY A 389 0.34 -10.68 -41.13
N ALA A 390 -0.14 -11.94 -41.12
CA ALA A 390 -0.88 -12.50 -42.25
C ALA A 390 -2.20 -11.76 -42.51
N LYS A 391 -2.97 -11.41 -41.45
CA LYS A 391 -4.19 -10.62 -41.57
C LYS A 391 -3.91 -9.25 -42.22
N LEU A 392 -2.88 -8.54 -41.78
CA LEU A 392 -2.51 -7.22 -42.32
C LEU A 392 -2.02 -7.30 -43.77
N GLN A 393 -1.22 -8.33 -44.11
CA GLN A 393 -0.77 -8.55 -45.49
C GLN A 393 -1.92 -8.87 -46.44
N ASN A 394 -2.89 -9.67 -46.01
CA ASN A 394 -4.05 -10.06 -46.80
C ASN A 394 -4.98 -8.88 -47.16
N LEU A 395 -4.82 -7.71 -46.54
CA LEU A 395 -5.54 -6.51 -46.93
C LEU A 395 -5.12 -5.99 -48.31
N GLY A 396 -3.94 -6.36 -48.82
CA GLY A 396 -3.45 -5.94 -50.13
C GLY A 396 -3.03 -4.47 -50.23
N ARG A 397 -2.92 -3.79 -49.08
CA ARG A 397 -2.65 -2.33 -48.97
C ARG A 397 -1.19 -1.98 -48.67
N GLY A 398 -0.29 -2.97 -48.75
CA GLY A 398 1.14 -2.78 -48.45
C GLY A 398 1.49 -2.47 -46.99
N ILE A 399 0.55 -2.70 -46.05
CA ILE A 399 0.75 -2.47 -44.61
C ILE A 399 1.76 -3.47 -44.06
N SER A 400 2.77 -2.97 -43.34
CA SER A 400 3.85 -3.78 -42.76
C SER A 400 3.73 -3.88 -41.25
N LEU A 401 4.02 -5.05 -40.69
CA LEU A 401 4.05 -5.27 -39.23
C LEU A 401 5.50 -5.37 -38.73
N LEU A 402 5.84 -4.54 -37.76
CA LEU A 402 7.07 -4.65 -36.97
C LEU A 402 6.74 -5.27 -35.61
N ASP A 403 7.30 -6.44 -35.34
CA ASP A 403 7.22 -7.11 -34.04
C ASP A 403 8.32 -6.56 -33.11
N ALA A 404 7.95 -5.70 -32.16
CA ALA A 404 8.89 -4.92 -31.35
C ALA A 404 8.48 -4.87 -29.87
N PRO A 405 8.44 -6.02 -29.16
CA PRO A 405 8.11 -6.06 -27.75
C PRO A 405 9.14 -5.29 -26.92
N VAL A 406 8.67 -4.57 -25.90
CA VAL A 406 9.53 -3.74 -25.04
C VAL A 406 9.98 -4.47 -23.78
N SER A 407 11.16 -4.12 -23.26
CA SER A 407 11.69 -4.64 -21.99
C SER A 407 12.23 -3.54 -21.09
N GLY A 408 12.06 -3.70 -19.77
CA GLY A 408 12.45 -2.72 -18.76
C GLY A 408 11.33 -1.75 -18.42
N GLY A 409 10.89 -1.73 -17.15
CA GLY A 409 9.84 -0.82 -16.67
C GLY A 409 10.22 0.66 -16.80
N VAL A 410 9.28 1.55 -16.44
CA VAL A 410 9.33 3.02 -16.64
C VAL A 410 10.65 3.68 -16.19
N ALA A 411 11.31 3.17 -15.15
CA ALA A 411 12.51 3.74 -14.54
C ALA A 411 13.84 3.42 -15.26
N ARG A 412 13.87 2.51 -16.24
CA ARG A 412 15.12 1.99 -16.82
C ARG A 412 15.88 2.97 -17.72
N ALA A 413 15.36 4.17 -17.95
CA ALA A 413 16.03 5.18 -18.77
C ALA A 413 17.20 5.90 -18.05
N ALA A 414 17.53 5.55 -16.79
CA ALA A 414 18.40 6.39 -15.95
C ALA A 414 19.59 5.73 -15.20
N ASN A 415 19.71 4.39 -15.06
CA ASN A 415 20.74 3.79 -14.17
C ASN A 415 21.44 2.54 -14.74
N ASP A 416 22.75 2.40 -14.43
CA ASP A 416 23.60 1.23 -14.66
C ASP A 416 23.61 0.33 -13.39
N ALA A 417 22.96 -0.84 -13.44
CA ALA A 417 22.84 -1.76 -12.30
C ALA A 417 23.14 -3.23 -12.65
N TRP A 418 23.73 -3.99 -11.70
CA TRP A 418 24.19 -5.38 -11.86
C TRP A 418 23.12 -6.49 -11.78
N SER A 419 21.94 -6.19 -11.22
CA SER A 419 20.71 -6.95 -11.41
C SER A 419 19.54 -6.02 -11.15
N TRP A 420 18.99 -5.47 -12.23
CA TRP A 420 17.95 -4.45 -12.16
C TRP A 420 16.72 -4.91 -11.36
N MET A 421 16.29 -6.16 -11.54
CA MET A 421 15.14 -6.73 -10.82
C MET A 421 15.37 -6.76 -9.31
N MET A 422 16.54 -7.20 -8.84
CA MET A 422 16.82 -7.25 -7.40
C MET A 422 16.89 -5.85 -6.79
N GLU A 423 17.57 -4.90 -7.43
CA GLU A 423 17.65 -3.53 -6.91
C GLU A 423 16.26 -2.87 -6.83
N ASN A 424 15.43 -3.04 -7.86
CA ASN A 424 14.15 -2.34 -7.95
C ASN A 424 13.01 -3.05 -7.18
N ARG A 425 13.09 -4.37 -6.97
CA ARG A 425 12.06 -5.13 -6.24
C ARG A 425 12.41 -5.34 -4.77
N THR A 426 13.69 -5.43 -4.42
CA THR A 426 14.08 -5.63 -3.02
C THR A 426 13.66 -4.44 -2.18
N GLY A 427 13.85 -3.19 -2.64
CA GLY A 427 13.34 -2.01 -1.92
C GLY A 427 11.85 -2.11 -1.60
N GLN A 428 11.03 -2.45 -2.60
CA GLN A 428 9.59 -2.69 -2.41
C GLN A 428 9.29 -3.78 -1.36
N MET A 429 10.04 -4.88 -1.38
CA MET A 429 9.91 -5.97 -0.40
C MET A 429 10.32 -5.55 1.02
N LEU A 430 11.38 -4.74 1.16
CA LEU A 430 11.88 -4.26 2.46
C LEU A 430 10.96 -3.20 3.07
N ASP A 431 10.37 -2.35 2.23
CA ASP A 431 9.48 -1.25 2.63
C ASP A 431 8.01 -1.68 2.73
N ALA A 432 7.70 -2.91 2.29
CA ALA A 432 6.33 -3.41 2.11
C ALA A 432 5.47 -2.51 1.20
N ASP A 433 6.08 -1.94 0.17
CA ASP A 433 5.41 -1.14 -0.86
C ASP A 433 4.85 -2.05 -1.96
N TRP A 434 3.53 -2.18 -1.98
CA TRP A 434 2.80 -2.98 -2.97
C TRP A 434 2.15 -2.14 -4.06
N THR A 435 2.54 -0.87 -4.18
CA THR A 435 2.05 0.04 -5.22
C THR A 435 2.41 -0.50 -6.61
N PRO A 436 1.44 -0.72 -7.51
CA PRO A 436 1.66 -1.42 -8.76
C PRO A 436 2.38 -0.57 -9.81
N HIS A 437 3.70 -0.48 -9.69
CA HIS A 437 4.59 -0.02 -10.76
C HIS A 437 4.69 -1.07 -11.90
N SER A 438 4.55 -2.34 -11.53
CA SER A 438 4.46 -3.51 -12.38
C SER A 438 3.57 -4.52 -11.66
N ALA A 439 2.41 -4.81 -12.21
CA ALA A 439 1.39 -5.59 -11.52
C ALA A 439 1.71 -7.09 -11.53
N LEU A 440 1.38 -7.78 -10.45
CA LEU A 440 1.57 -9.22 -10.30
C LEU A 440 0.91 -10.03 -11.43
N ALA A 441 -0.29 -9.62 -11.88
CA ALA A 441 -0.98 -10.27 -12.99
C ALA A 441 -0.21 -10.24 -14.32
N ILE A 442 0.73 -9.31 -14.50
CA ILE A 442 1.62 -9.29 -15.67
C ILE A 442 2.49 -10.54 -15.68
N PHE A 443 3.03 -10.96 -14.54
CA PHE A 443 3.86 -12.16 -14.43
C PHE A 443 3.05 -13.45 -14.57
N VAL A 444 1.80 -13.47 -14.11
CA VAL A 444 0.86 -14.57 -14.40
C VAL A 444 0.68 -14.72 -15.91
N LYS A 445 0.41 -13.63 -16.62
CA LYS A 445 0.23 -13.62 -18.08
C LYS A 445 1.52 -14.01 -18.81
N ASP A 446 2.62 -13.32 -18.53
CA ASP A 446 3.88 -13.43 -19.29
C ASP A 446 4.55 -14.79 -19.10
N LEU A 447 4.59 -15.33 -17.87
CA LEU A 447 5.10 -16.69 -17.64
C LEU A 447 4.18 -17.74 -18.27
N GLY A 448 2.86 -17.51 -18.29
CA GLY A 448 1.92 -18.33 -19.05
C GLY A 448 2.24 -18.37 -20.55
N ILE A 449 2.65 -17.23 -21.15
CA ILE A 449 3.10 -17.17 -22.55
C ILE A 449 4.38 -17.98 -22.75
N VAL A 450 5.37 -17.83 -21.86
CA VAL A 450 6.62 -18.59 -21.89
C VAL A 450 6.33 -20.09 -21.87
N LEU A 451 5.51 -20.56 -20.92
CA LEU A 451 5.19 -21.98 -20.76
C LEU A 451 4.40 -22.56 -21.95
N ASN A 452 3.55 -21.76 -22.58
CA ASN A 452 2.85 -22.18 -23.79
C ASN A 452 3.83 -22.33 -24.97
N GLU A 453 4.81 -21.42 -25.09
CA GLU A 453 5.80 -21.48 -26.16
C GLU A 453 6.81 -22.61 -25.96
N THR A 454 7.24 -22.86 -24.72
CA THR A 454 8.12 -23.98 -24.39
C THR A 454 7.43 -25.30 -24.70
N LYS A 455 6.16 -25.45 -24.30
CA LYS A 455 5.31 -26.59 -24.68
C LYS A 455 5.22 -26.77 -26.20
N ARG A 456 5.02 -25.69 -26.96
CA ARG A 456 4.95 -25.73 -28.43
C ARG A 456 6.26 -26.20 -29.06
N LEU A 457 7.39 -25.81 -28.47
CA LEU A 457 8.75 -26.17 -28.93
C LEU A 457 9.22 -27.53 -28.39
N GLY A 458 8.41 -28.22 -27.59
CA GLY A 458 8.82 -29.47 -26.93
C GLY A 458 9.96 -29.25 -25.93
N PHE A 459 10.07 -28.04 -25.38
CA PHE A 459 11.11 -27.65 -24.42
C PHE A 459 10.51 -27.61 -23.01
N TYR A 460 11.23 -28.17 -22.04
CA TYR A 460 10.81 -28.17 -20.63
C TYR A 460 11.41 -26.96 -19.91
N SER A 461 10.63 -26.30 -19.04
CA SER A 461 11.05 -25.10 -18.30
C SER A 461 10.51 -25.10 -16.86
N PRO A 462 11.06 -25.96 -15.98
CA PRO A 462 10.61 -26.14 -14.60
C PRO A 462 10.78 -24.90 -13.71
N ILE A 463 11.83 -24.08 -13.89
CA ILE A 463 12.01 -22.84 -13.14
C ILE A 463 10.91 -21.85 -13.51
N ALA A 464 10.64 -21.64 -14.80
CA ALA A 464 9.51 -20.82 -15.25
C ALA A 464 8.17 -21.35 -14.72
N SER A 465 7.99 -22.67 -14.66
CA SER A 465 6.76 -23.32 -14.16
C SER A 465 6.56 -23.10 -12.65
N ALA A 466 7.62 -23.29 -11.86
CA ALA A 466 7.60 -23.05 -10.42
C ALA A 466 7.36 -21.56 -10.10
N ALA A 467 8.00 -20.65 -10.84
CA ALA A 467 7.75 -19.21 -10.73
C ALA A 467 6.31 -18.86 -11.07
N HIS A 468 5.76 -19.40 -12.16
CA HIS A 468 4.37 -19.16 -12.56
C HIS A 468 3.39 -19.62 -11.49
N THR A 469 3.65 -20.76 -10.85
CA THR A 469 2.83 -21.28 -9.75
C THR A 469 2.82 -20.34 -8.55
N LEU A 470 3.96 -19.73 -8.20
CA LEU A 470 4.04 -18.74 -7.13
C LEU A 470 3.21 -17.49 -7.47
N TYR A 471 3.32 -16.97 -8.68
CA TYR A 471 2.52 -15.83 -9.11
C TYR A 471 1.02 -16.16 -9.21
N LEU A 472 0.65 -17.36 -9.66
CA LEU A 472 -0.74 -17.82 -9.61
C LEU A 472 -1.26 -17.92 -8.16
N ASN A 473 -0.44 -18.36 -7.24
CA ASN A 473 -0.79 -18.42 -5.82
C ASN A 473 -0.99 -17.00 -5.24
N GLY A 474 -0.09 -16.07 -5.56
CA GLY A 474 -0.28 -14.67 -5.20
C GLY A 474 -1.55 -14.05 -5.81
N ALA A 475 -1.86 -14.37 -7.06
CA ALA A 475 -3.11 -13.96 -7.71
C ALA A 475 -4.35 -14.55 -7.01
N ALA A 476 -4.29 -15.83 -6.59
CA ALA A 476 -5.36 -16.47 -5.83
C ALA A 476 -5.62 -15.82 -4.46
N HIS A 477 -4.63 -15.10 -3.92
CA HIS A 477 -4.77 -14.25 -2.73
C HIS A 477 -5.29 -12.83 -3.03
N GLY A 478 -5.69 -12.55 -4.28
CA GLY A 478 -6.24 -11.25 -4.69
C GLY A 478 -5.19 -10.20 -5.07
N TRP A 479 -3.90 -10.54 -5.11
CA TRP A 479 -2.81 -9.57 -5.33
C TRP A 479 -2.57 -9.21 -6.80
N GLU A 480 -3.48 -9.60 -7.71
CA GLU A 480 -3.34 -9.44 -9.17
C GLU A 480 -3.01 -8.00 -9.60
N LYS A 481 -3.58 -7.01 -8.90
CA LYS A 481 -3.42 -5.58 -9.18
C LYS A 481 -2.32 -4.90 -8.36
N GLU A 482 -1.62 -5.63 -7.51
CA GLU A 482 -0.55 -5.12 -6.66
C GLU A 482 0.82 -5.33 -7.31
N ALA A 483 1.88 -4.74 -6.75
CA ALA A 483 3.24 -4.92 -7.24
C ALA A 483 3.65 -6.41 -7.32
N ASP A 484 4.37 -6.80 -8.37
CA ASP A 484 4.88 -8.17 -8.52
C ASP A 484 5.82 -8.60 -7.37
N ALA A 485 6.50 -7.64 -6.73
CA ALA A 485 7.27 -7.86 -5.49
C ALA A 485 6.44 -8.47 -4.35
N GLY A 486 5.12 -8.22 -4.34
CA GLY A 486 4.19 -8.71 -3.34
C GLY A 486 4.07 -10.24 -3.27
N VAL A 487 4.60 -10.97 -4.25
CA VAL A 487 4.70 -12.44 -4.22
C VAL A 487 5.53 -12.95 -3.03
N VAL A 488 6.43 -12.12 -2.47
CA VAL A 488 7.22 -12.45 -1.26
C VAL A 488 6.33 -12.77 -0.06
N ARG A 489 5.11 -12.22 -0.01
CA ARG A 489 4.15 -12.42 1.06
C ARG A 489 3.65 -13.86 1.18
N LEU A 490 3.82 -14.69 0.16
CA LEU A 490 3.55 -16.14 0.28
C LEU A 490 4.34 -16.79 1.41
N TRP A 491 5.54 -16.26 1.70
CA TRP A 491 6.36 -16.72 2.81
C TRP A 491 6.07 -15.97 4.12
N GLU A 492 5.51 -14.76 4.05
CA GLU A 492 5.05 -14.04 5.24
C GLU A 492 3.81 -14.67 5.88
N LEU A 493 2.99 -15.39 5.10
CA LEU A 493 1.88 -16.20 5.62
C LEU A 493 2.36 -17.30 6.59
N ALA A 494 3.61 -17.72 6.51
CA ALA A 494 4.23 -18.68 7.43
C ALA A 494 4.80 -18.03 8.71
N GLY A 495 4.56 -16.73 8.93
CA GLY A 495 4.97 -16.01 10.14
C GLY A 495 6.36 -15.37 10.08
N VAL A 496 6.98 -15.30 8.89
CA VAL A 496 8.32 -14.71 8.68
C VAL A 496 8.18 -13.41 7.90
N SER A 497 8.53 -12.25 8.46
CA SER A 497 8.45 -10.98 7.72
C SER A 497 9.81 -10.56 7.16
N VAL A 498 9.87 -10.36 5.84
CA VAL A 498 11.08 -9.89 5.14
C VAL A 498 11.34 -8.42 5.47
N SER A 499 10.31 -7.57 5.39
CA SER A 499 10.36 -6.17 5.81
C SER A 499 10.67 -6.00 7.31
N GLY A 500 10.12 -6.89 8.15
CA GLY A 500 10.41 -6.91 9.58
C GLY A 500 11.87 -7.26 9.91
N SER A 501 12.51 -8.10 9.11
CA SER A 501 13.89 -8.56 9.32
C SER A 501 14.96 -7.59 8.80
N ALA A 502 14.58 -6.62 7.96
CA ALA A 502 15.48 -5.67 7.30
C ALA A 502 16.04 -4.57 8.22
N ARG A 503 15.50 -4.42 9.44
CA ARG A 503 15.81 -3.29 10.33
C ARG A 503 16.88 -3.69 11.35
N PRO A 504 17.98 -2.94 11.49
CA PRO A 504 19.10 -3.33 12.35
C PRO A 504 18.71 -3.37 13.84
N PRO A 505 19.22 -4.35 14.61
CA PRO A 505 19.01 -4.42 16.06
C PRO A 505 20.04 -3.54 16.80
N SER A 506 19.99 -2.22 16.62
CA SER A 506 20.37 -1.18 17.59
C SER A 506 20.61 0.19 16.93
N GLU A 507 19.54 0.91 16.63
CA GLU A 507 19.42 2.29 17.10
C GLU A 507 18.04 2.37 17.71
N THR A 508 18.03 2.35 19.02
CA THR A 508 16.84 2.44 19.84
C THR A 508 16.33 3.89 19.78
N ILE A 509 15.82 4.34 18.62
CA ILE A 509 14.56 5.06 18.70
C ILE A 509 13.60 3.97 19.12
N GLN A 510 13.16 4.04 20.38
CA GLN A 510 12.21 3.10 20.94
C GLN A 510 11.00 2.94 19.98
N SER A 511 11.06 1.95 19.08
CA SER A 511 9.92 1.08 18.81
C SER A 511 9.76 0.15 20.01
N SER A 512 9.65 0.79 21.18
CA SER A 512 8.60 0.35 22.05
C SER A 512 7.35 0.30 21.14
N LYS A 513 6.83 -0.90 20.91
CA LYS A 513 5.52 -1.10 21.50
C LYS A 513 5.70 -0.70 22.96
N MET A 514 5.63 0.61 23.25
CA MET A 514 5.06 1.01 24.49
C MET A 514 3.69 0.42 24.26
N ASN A 515 3.42 -0.70 24.91
CA ASN A 515 2.08 -0.93 25.37
C ASN A 515 1.79 0.31 26.20
N LEU A 516 1.35 1.37 25.51
CA LEU A 516 0.91 2.60 26.13
C LEU A 516 -0.12 2.10 27.12
N PRO A 517 0.13 2.28 28.42
CA PRO A 517 -0.71 1.66 29.40
C PRO A 517 -2.12 2.19 29.19
N ARG A 518 -3.09 1.28 29.33
CA ARG A 518 -4.46 1.68 29.57
C ARG A 518 -4.46 2.47 30.87
N LEU A 519 -4.93 3.71 30.83
CA LEU A 519 -4.85 4.61 31.98
C LEU A 519 -6.17 4.60 32.75
N PRO A 520 -6.18 4.64 34.10
CA PRO A 520 -7.40 4.83 34.87
C PRO A 520 -8.01 6.21 34.57
N ALA A 521 -9.22 6.27 34.03
CA ALA A 521 -9.79 7.51 33.50
C ALA A 521 -10.00 8.57 34.58
N ALA A 522 -10.55 8.21 35.73
CA ALA A 522 -10.84 9.15 36.81
C ALA A 522 -9.55 9.77 37.40
N GLU A 523 -8.56 8.94 37.72
CA GLU A 523 -7.28 9.38 38.28
C GLU A 523 -6.49 10.24 37.29
N THR A 524 -6.43 9.79 36.03
CA THR A 524 -5.72 10.53 34.97
C THR A 524 -6.35 11.89 34.72
N LEU A 525 -7.68 11.99 34.66
CA LEU A 525 -8.34 13.28 34.43
C LEU A 525 -8.22 14.21 35.65
N ALA A 526 -8.18 13.66 36.87
CA ALA A 526 -8.01 14.42 38.10
C ALA A 526 -6.58 14.97 38.28
N SER A 527 -5.57 14.34 37.68
CA SER A 527 -4.17 14.79 37.76
C SER A 527 -3.83 15.94 36.81
N LEU A 528 -4.68 16.21 35.82
CA LEU A 528 -4.48 17.28 34.85
C LEU A 528 -4.65 18.67 35.49
N PRO A 529 -4.02 19.72 34.92
CA PRO A 529 -4.25 21.11 35.34
C PRO A 529 -5.73 21.45 35.36
N LYS A 530 -6.18 22.35 36.23
CA LYS A 530 -7.61 22.74 36.27
C LYS A 530 -8.02 23.46 34.99
N GLU A 531 -9.26 23.26 34.58
CA GLU A 531 -9.85 23.95 33.42
C GLU A 531 -9.71 25.47 33.52
N TYR A 532 -9.47 26.10 32.38
CA TYR A 532 -9.38 27.55 32.28
C TYR A 532 -10.72 28.21 32.67
N GLN A 533 -10.69 29.09 33.67
CA GLN A 533 -11.90 29.63 34.30
C GLN A 533 -12.57 30.80 33.56
N GLY A 534 -12.01 31.25 32.42
CA GLY A 534 -12.57 32.36 31.64
C GLY A 534 -13.71 31.95 30.72
N ASP A 535 -14.67 32.84 30.49
CA ASP A 535 -15.70 32.67 29.45
C ASP A 535 -15.10 32.92 28.05
N VAL A 536 -14.44 31.89 27.53
CA VAL A 536 -13.75 31.96 26.23
C VAL A 536 -14.74 31.86 25.07
N LEU A 537 -15.82 31.09 25.21
CA LEU A 537 -16.79 30.89 24.13
C LEU A 537 -17.44 32.22 23.70
N SER A 538 -17.82 33.07 24.66
CA SER A 538 -18.34 34.42 24.36
C SER A 538 -17.30 35.32 23.67
N SER A 539 -16.00 35.10 23.90
CA SER A 539 -14.95 35.83 23.18
C SER A 539 -14.82 35.38 21.72
N ILE A 540 -14.94 34.08 21.45
CA ILE A 540 -14.96 33.53 20.09
C ILE A 540 -16.20 34.05 19.36
N LYS A 541 -17.36 34.00 20.01
CA LYS A 541 -18.64 34.47 19.45
C LYS A 541 -18.55 35.91 18.95
N ARG A 542 -17.99 36.82 19.76
CA ARG A 542 -17.76 38.23 19.35
C ARG A 542 -16.88 38.37 18.11
N VAL A 543 -15.85 37.54 17.96
CA VAL A 543 -14.96 37.57 16.80
C VAL A 543 -15.67 36.99 15.57
N VAL A 544 -16.38 35.87 15.71
CA VAL A 544 -17.11 35.22 14.62
C VAL A 544 -18.24 36.11 14.10
N GLU A 545 -19.02 36.72 15.00
CA GLU A 545 -20.15 37.60 14.66
C GLU A 545 -19.71 38.97 14.14
N SER A 546 -18.44 39.36 14.32
CA SER A 546 -17.91 40.62 13.77
C SER A 546 -17.90 40.67 12.24
N GLY A 547 -18.03 39.51 11.58
CA GLY A 547 -17.92 39.38 10.12
C GLY A 547 -16.51 39.56 9.57
N GLN A 548 -15.50 39.65 10.43
CA GLN A 548 -14.08 39.82 10.05
C GLN A 548 -13.34 38.49 9.82
N VAL A 549 -13.94 37.36 10.22
CA VAL A 549 -13.37 36.02 9.98
C VAL A 549 -13.93 35.39 8.70
N PRO A 550 -13.16 34.53 8.02
CA PRO A 550 -13.65 33.78 6.88
C PRO A 550 -14.84 32.87 7.24
N THR A 551 -15.73 32.64 6.28
CA THR A 551 -16.79 31.63 6.40
C THR A 551 -16.18 30.24 6.50
N LEU A 552 -16.58 29.46 7.51
CA LEU A 552 -16.04 28.11 7.69
C LEU A 552 -16.79 27.11 6.79
N VAL A 553 -16.09 26.47 5.86
CA VAL A 553 -16.64 25.42 5.00
C VAL A 553 -16.10 24.07 5.49
N ILE A 554 -17.00 23.25 6.02
CA ILE A 554 -16.63 21.98 6.65
C ILE A 554 -16.89 20.84 5.66
N LEU A 555 -15.82 20.17 5.23
CA LEU A 555 -15.92 18.95 4.43
C LEU A 555 -15.96 17.76 5.37
N ASP A 556 -17.10 17.07 5.42
CA ASP A 556 -17.34 15.96 6.32
C ASP A 556 -17.20 14.62 5.58
N ASP A 557 -16.17 13.85 5.92
CA ASP A 557 -15.82 12.59 5.28
C ASP A 557 -16.81 11.44 5.57
N ASP A 558 -17.73 11.65 6.53
CA ASP A 558 -18.80 10.74 6.98
C ASP A 558 -19.99 11.57 7.50
N PRO A 559 -21.26 11.26 7.17
CA PRO A 559 -22.44 12.04 7.59
C PRO A 559 -22.63 12.23 9.10
N THR A 560 -21.90 11.48 9.92
CA THR A 560 -21.97 11.58 11.37
C THR A 560 -21.21 12.75 11.95
N GLY A 561 -20.64 13.69 11.18
CA GLY A 561 -19.77 14.73 11.71
C GLY A 561 -20.40 15.99 12.25
N THR A 562 -21.70 16.13 12.11
CA THR A 562 -22.48 17.26 12.63
C THR A 562 -22.79 17.18 14.12
N GLN A 563 -22.16 16.24 14.84
CA GLN A 563 -22.51 15.83 16.20
C GLN A 563 -22.66 16.97 17.19
N THR A 564 -21.71 17.90 17.24
CA THR A 564 -21.67 18.95 18.27
C THR A 564 -22.31 20.26 17.82
N CYS A 565 -22.96 20.28 16.66
CA CYS A 565 -23.48 21.50 16.05
C CYS A 565 -25.01 21.54 16.07
N HIS A 566 -25.57 22.75 16.06
CA HIS A 566 -26.98 23.03 15.82
C HIS A 566 -27.10 24.33 15.02
N ASP A 567 -28.27 24.58 14.45
CA ASP A 567 -28.59 25.77 13.66
C ASP A 567 -27.68 26.04 12.46
N ILE A 568 -27.12 24.97 11.89
CA ILE A 568 -26.20 25.02 10.75
C ILE A 568 -26.72 24.18 9.58
N ASN A 569 -26.41 24.60 8.34
CA ASN A 569 -26.80 23.87 7.15
C ASN A 569 -25.78 22.77 6.81
N VAL A 570 -26.30 21.67 6.25
CA VAL A 570 -25.53 20.58 5.65
C VAL A 570 -25.98 20.46 4.20
N LEU A 571 -25.03 20.59 3.29
CA LEU A 571 -25.24 20.45 1.86
C LEU A 571 -24.81 19.04 1.43
N ALA A 572 -25.70 18.34 0.74
CA ALA A 572 -25.41 17.05 0.09
C ALA A 572 -24.97 17.22 -1.37
N VAL A 573 -24.95 18.45 -1.86
CA VAL A 573 -24.60 18.83 -3.22
C VAL A 573 -23.74 20.09 -3.19
N TRP A 574 -22.83 20.22 -4.14
CA TRP A 574 -21.82 21.29 -4.19
C TRP A 574 -21.77 21.96 -5.57
N ASP A 575 -22.90 21.99 -6.28
CA ASP A 575 -23.00 22.78 -7.51
C ASP A 575 -22.87 24.30 -7.23
N ALA A 576 -22.37 25.02 -8.21
CA ALA A 576 -22.04 26.44 -8.08
C ALA A 576 -23.25 27.31 -7.68
N GLU A 577 -24.47 26.94 -8.06
CA GLU A 577 -25.67 27.69 -7.70
C GLU A 577 -26.01 27.51 -6.23
N THR A 578 -26.04 26.27 -5.74
CA THR A 578 -26.32 25.95 -4.34
C THR A 578 -25.29 26.59 -3.42
N LEU A 579 -24.00 26.46 -3.73
CA LEU A 579 -22.93 27.07 -2.95
C LEU A 579 -23.01 28.61 -2.97
N ALA A 580 -23.29 29.22 -4.12
CA ALA A 580 -23.42 30.68 -4.20
C ALA A 580 -24.59 31.18 -3.34
N ARG A 581 -25.74 30.50 -3.35
CA ARG A 581 -26.88 30.83 -2.47
C ARG A 581 -26.49 30.71 -1.00
N GLU A 582 -25.74 29.67 -0.64
CA GLU A 582 -25.26 29.48 0.73
C GLU A 582 -24.35 30.63 1.15
N PHE A 583 -23.34 30.98 0.36
CA PHE A 583 -22.47 32.13 0.68
C PHE A 583 -23.22 33.48 0.73
N ILE A 584 -24.22 33.68 -0.13
CA ILE A 584 -25.05 34.91 -0.14
C ILE A 584 -25.87 35.02 1.15
N ALA A 585 -26.42 33.90 1.64
CA ALA A 585 -27.10 33.85 2.94
C ALA A 585 -26.17 34.21 4.12
N SER A 586 -24.86 34.34 3.85
CA SER A 586 -23.82 34.78 4.79
C SER A 586 -23.79 33.98 6.10
N PRO A 587 -23.77 32.64 6.06
CA PRO A 587 -23.59 31.85 7.26
C PRO A 587 -22.18 32.07 7.82
N VAL A 588 -22.06 31.93 9.14
CA VAL A 588 -20.75 31.85 9.81
C VAL A 588 -19.98 30.59 9.38
N GLY A 589 -20.71 29.52 9.03
CA GLY A 589 -20.18 28.32 8.39
C GLY A 589 -21.27 27.34 7.97
N PHE A 590 -20.91 26.35 7.16
CA PHE A 590 -21.81 25.28 6.70
C PHE A 590 -21.04 24.00 6.37
N PHE A 591 -21.71 22.86 6.44
CA PHE A 591 -21.15 21.56 6.09
C PHE A 591 -21.42 21.21 4.62
N ILE A 592 -20.47 20.51 4.02
CA ILE A 592 -20.62 19.77 2.78
C ILE A 592 -20.36 18.30 3.11
N LEU A 593 -21.37 17.47 2.88
CA LEU A 593 -21.29 16.03 3.08
C LEU A 593 -20.57 15.40 1.89
N THR A 594 -19.31 15.03 2.07
CA THR A 594 -18.51 14.42 0.99
C THR A 594 -18.68 12.91 0.95
N ASN A 595 -18.83 12.28 2.13
CA ASN A 595 -18.78 10.82 2.29
C ASN A 595 -17.54 10.20 1.62
N SER A 596 -16.43 10.94 1.58
CA SER A 596 -15.20 10.55 0.89
C SER A 596 -14.61 9.26 1.45
N ARG A 597 -14.85 8.92 2.73
CA ARG A 597 -14.39 7.67 3.35
C ARG A 597 -14.97 6.40 2.70
N ALA A 598 -16.08 6.52 1.96
CA ALA A 598 -16.66 5.42 1.20
C ALA A 598 -16.02 5.22 -0.18
N LEU A 599 -15.07 6.07 -0.58
CA LEU A 599 -14.44 6.08 -1.90
C LEU A 599 -13.00 5.56 -1.85
N PRO A 600 -12.48 5.03 -2.98
CA PRO A 600 -11.04 4.82 -3.13
C PRO A 600 -10.24 6.14 -3.03
N SER A 601 -8.98 6.06 -2.60
CA SER A 601 -8.10 7.24 -2.37
C SER A 601 -8.04 8.22 -3.58
N SER A 602 -7.90 7.71 -4.81
CA SER A 602 -7.86 8.56 -6.01
C SER A 602 -9.19 9.22 -6.37
N GLU A 603 -10.32 8.64 -5.96
CA GLU A 603 -11.65 9.23 -6.12
C GLU A 603 -11.94 10.26 -5.04
N ALA A 604 -11.58 9.96 -3.79
CA ALA A 604 -11.65 10.91 -2.69
C ALA A 604 -10.82 12.18 -3.00
N ARG A 605 -9.59 12.02 -3.49
CA ARG A 605 -8.74 13.16 -3.88
C ARG A 605 -9.42 14.06 -4.94
N ARG A 606 -9.94 13.45 -6.01
CA ARG A 606 -10.65 14.18 -7.08
C ARG A 606 -11.89 14.90 -6.55
N LEU A 607 -12.67 14.25 -5.69
CA LEU A 607 -13.86 14.84 -5.08
C LEU A 607 -13.51 16.08 -4.26
N ILE A 608 -12.47 16.01 -3.42
CA ILE A 608 -12.05 17.17 -2.61
C ILE A 608 -11.56 18.32 -3.49
N MET A 609 -10.80 18.03 -4.55
CA MET A 609 -10.38 19.07 -5.51
C MET A 609 -11.58 19.76 -6.15
N GLU A 610 -12.54 18.99 -6.67
CA GLU A 610 -13.76 19.51 -7.31
C GLU A 610 -14.55 20.41 -6.35
N ILE A 611 -14.76 19.96 -5.11
CA ILE A 611 -15.47 20.74 -4.10
C ILE A 611 -14.72 22.04 -3.80
N CYS A 612 -13.39 21.98 -3.62
CA CYS A 612 -12.59 23.17 -3.33
C CYS A 612 -12.64 24.21 -4.47
N GLU A 613 -12.57 23.77 -5.72
CA GLU A 613 -12.70 24.65 -6.90
C GLU A 613 -14.09 25.31 -6.95
N ASN A 614 -15.16 24.54 -6.74
CA ASN A 614 -16.53 25.03 -6.73
C ASN A 614 -16.79 26.01 -5.58
N VAL A 615 -16.28 25.71 -4.38
CA VAL A 615 -16.34 26.60 -3.21
C VAL A 615 -15.60 27.90 -3.49
N LYS A 616 -14.40 27.84 -4.07
CA LYS A 616 -13.61 29.03 -4.45
C LYS A 616 -14.35 29.90 -5.45
N ALA A 617 -14.96 29.29 -6.47
CA ALA A 617 -15.76 30.02 -7.47
C ALA A 617 -17.00 30.69 -6.84
N ALA A 618 -17.73 29.97 -5.99
CA ALA A 618 -18.92 30.48 -5.31
C ALA A 618 -18.60 31.61 -4.32
N ALA A 619 -17.56 31.45 -3.51
CA ALA A 619 -17.10 32.46 -2.57
C ALA A 619 -16.65 33.74 -3.29
N THR A 620 -15.94 33.61 -4.41
CA THR A 620 -15.53 34.74 -5.27
C THR A 620 -16.76 35.49 -5.79
N LYS A 621 -17.78 34.78 -6.28
CA LYS A 621 -19.04 35.37 -6.76
C LYS A 621 -19.80 36.10 -5.65
N ALA A 622 -19.79 35.54 -4.44
CA ALA A 622 -20.43 36.14 -3.26
C ALA A 622 -19.59 37.22 -2.58
N LYS A 623 -18.34 37.45 -3.03
CA LYS A 623 -17.35 38.36 -2.40
C LYS A 623 -17.12 38.04 -0.92
N LYS A 624 -16.97 36.75 -0.61
CA LYS A 624 -16.69 36.23 0.73
C LYS A 624 -15.34 35.54 0.77
N THR A 625 -14.66 35.62 1.91
CA THR A 625 -13.50 34.78 2.22
C THR A 625 -13.97 33.51 2.92
N PHE A 626 -13.20 32.43 2.79
CA PHE A 626 -13.54 31.15 3.41
C PHE A 626 -12.30 30.37 3.88
N GLU A 627 -12.53 29.43 4.78
CA GLU A 627 -11.57 28.45 5.27
C GLU A 627 -12.13 27.03 5.11
N ILE A 628 -11.26 26.06 4.85
CA ILE A 628 -11.64 24.66 4.73
C ILE A 628 -11.27 23.90 5.99
N VAL A 629 -12.24 23.18 6.56
CA VAL A 629 -12.01 22.20 7.61
C VAL A 629 -12.28 20.82 7.05
N LEU A 630 -11.29 19.93 7.11
CA LEU A 630 -11.44 18.52 6.84
C LEU A 630 -11.85 17.82 8.14
N ARG A 631 -13.15 17.64 8.32
CA ARG A 631 -13.68 16.93 9.48
C ARG A 631 -13.59 15.43 9.19
N GLY A 632 -12.88 14.73 10.06
CA GLY A 632 -12.59 13.31 9.93
C GLY A 632 -13.17 12.47 11.07
N ASP A 633 -12.91 11.16 11.03
CA ASP A 633 -13.22 10.26 12.13
C ASP A 633 -12.38 10.65 13.36
N SER A 634 -13.06 10.85 14.50
CA SER A 634 -12.36 11.07 15.78
C SER A 634 -11.48 9.88 16.19
N THR A 635 -11.67 8.68 15.61
CA THR A 635 -10.75 7.54 15.77
C THR A 635 -9.72 7.41 14.66
N LEU A 636 -9.31 8.52 14.04
CA LEU A 636 -8.16 8.61 13.11
C LEU A 636 -8.29 7.85 11.79
N ARG A 637 -9.49 7.42 11.41
CA ARG A 637 -9.75 6.81 10.09
C ARG A 637 -10.08 7.89 9.05
N GLY A 638 -9.67 7.65 7.82
CA GLY A 638 -9.88 8.53 6.68
C GLY A 638 -8.65 8.66 5.79
N HIS A 639 -8.79 9.38 4.68
CA HIS A 639 -7.75 9.58 3.68
C HIS A 639 -6.74 10.63 4.15
N LEU A 640 -5.53 10.17 4.45
CA LEU A 640 -4.42 10.97 4.92
C LEU A 640 -3.12 10.36 4.34
N PRO A 641 -2.33 11.11 3.55
CA PRO A 641 -2.35 12.57 3.38
C PRO A 641 -3.29 13.11 2.28
N GLU A 642 -4.09 12.27 1.61
CA GLU A 642 -4.65 12.64 0.31
C GLU A 642 -5.69 13.76 0.33
N GLU A 643 -6.54 13.84 1.36
CA GLU A 643 -7.52 14.94 1.48
C GLU A 643 -6.83 16.30 1.75
N PRO A 644 -5.92 16.43 2.75
CA PRO A 644 -5.18 17.66 2.94
C PRO A 644 -4.42 18.14 1.70
N GLU A 645 -3.71 17.23 1.03
CA GLU A 645 -2.94 17.58 -0.16
C GLU A 645 -3.82 18.00 -1.34
N ALA A 646 -5.03 17.44 -1.47
CA ALA A 646 -6.00 17.88 -2.47
C ALA A 646 -6.45 19.33 -2.22
N VAL A 647 -6.63 19.72 -0.95
CA VAL A 647 -6.97 21.10 -0.58
C VAL A 647 -5.80 22.04 -0.88
N GLU A 648 -4.56 21.64 -0.55
CA GLU A 648 -3.34 22.39 -0.86
C GLU A 648 -3.17 22.63 -2.36
N GLU A 649 -3.44 21.59 -3.17
CA GLU A 649 -3.37 21.68 -4.63
C GLU A 649 -4.41 22.67 -5.19
N ALA A 650 -5.64 22.66 -4.67
CA ALA A 650 -6.72 23.53 -5.15
C ALA A 650 -6.63 24.99 -4.63
N LEU A 651 -6.20 25.19 -3.39
CA LEU A 651 -6.30 26.46 -2.66
C LEU A 651 -4.95 27.07 -2.26
N GLY A 652 -3.84 26.43 -2.62
CA GLY A 652 -2.48 26.84 -2.28
C GLY A 652 -2.01 26.33 -0.92
N GLN A 653 -0.75 26.58 -0.62
CA GLN A 653 -0.06 26.16 0.61
C GLN A 653 -0.60 26.88 1.85
N PHE A 654 -0.44 26.24 3.01
CA PHE A 654 -0.84 26.72 4.33
C PHE A 654 0.39 26.84 5.26
N ASP A 655 0.26 27.56 6.37
CA ASP A 655 1.30 27.71 7.40
C ASP A 655 1.54 26.43 8.24
N GLY A 656 0.67 25.43 8.08
CA GLY A 656 0.74 24.14 8.76
C GLY A 656 -0.63 23.46 8.89
N TRP A 657 -0.62 22.19 9.26
CA TRP A 657 -1.82 21.38 9.50
C TRP A 657 -2.15 21.33 10.98
N VAL A 658 -3.35 21.74 11.36
CA VAL A 658 -3.85 21.55 12.73
C VAL A 658 -4.55 20.20 12.81
N LEU A 659 -3.98 19.29 13.60
CA LEU A 659 -4.53 17.96 13.88
C LEU A 659 -5.17 17.94 15.27
N THR A 660 -6.49 17.78 15.31
CA THR A 660 -7.24 17.70 16.56
C THR A 660 -8.44 16.74 16.47
N PRO A 661 -8.24 15.43 16.73
CA PRO A 661 -9.31 14.42 16.66
C PRO A 661 -10.29 14.46 17.86
N PHE A 662 -10.19 15.46 18.73
CA PHE A 662 -10.91 15.54 20.00
C PHE A 662 -12.45 15.51 19.84
N PHE A 663 -13.11 14.69 20.66
CA PHE A 663 -14.57 14.61 20.74
C PHE A 663 -15.03 14.05 22.11
N SER A 664 -15.37 14.95 23.03
CA SER A 664 -15.74 14.65 24.42
C SER A 664 -16.92 13.69 24.58
N GLN A 665 -18.04 13.93 23.87
CA GLN A 665 -19.25 13.09 23.94
C GLN A 665 -19.02 11.68 23.38
N GLY A 666 -18.03 11.52 22.50
CA GLY A 666 -17.54 10.22 22.06
C GLY A 666 -16.48 9.62 23.00
N GLY A 667 -16.01 10.32 24.02
CA GLY A 667 -14.90 9.88 24.85
C GLY A 667 -13.56 9.83 24.10
N ARG A 668 -13.36 10.68 23.10
CA ARG A 668 -12.11 10.78 22.33
C ARG A 668 -11.28 11.95 22.86
N LEU A 669 -10.17 11.62 23.50
CA LEU A 669 -9.37 12.56 24.28
C LEU A 669 -7.92 12.54 23.78
N THR A 670 -7.23 13.67 23.84
CA THR A 670 -5.80 13.74 23.50
C THR A 670 -5.02 14.31 24.68
N ILE A 671 -4.06 13.54 25.19
CA ILE A 671 -3.22 13.87 26.35
C ILE A 671 -1.77 13.55 25.97
N ASP A 672 -0.85 14.49 26.16
CA ASP A 672 0.57 14.36 25.82
C ASP A 672 0.81 13.82 24.40
N ASP A 673 0.05 14.37 23.45
CA ASP A 673 -0.01 14.00 22.03
C ASP A 673 -0.49 12.55 21.77
N VAL A 674 -0.92 11.81 22.80
CA VAL A 674 -1.50 10.48 22.66
C VAL A 674 -3.01 10.57 22.62
N HIS A 675 -3.61 9.95 21.61
CA HIS A 675 -5.06 9.90 21.45
C HIS A 675 -5.66 8.65 22.08
N TYR A 676 -6.72 8.82 22.85
CA TYR A 676 -7.40 7.79 23.65
C TYR A 676 -8.87 7.70 23.32
N VAL A 677 -9.41 6.49 23.47
CA VAL A 677 -10.85 6.21 23.54
C VAL A 677 -11.17 5.81 24.98
N ARG A 678 -12.10 6.54 25.61
CA ARG A 678 -12.58 6.23 26.95
C ARG A 678 -13.58 5.08 26.93
N GLU A 679 -13.29 4.04 27.69
CA GLU A 679 -14.16 2.90 27.99
C GLU A 679 -14.46 2.91 29.50
N VAL A 680 -15.68 3.29 29.91
CA VAL A 680 -16.14 3.39 31.31
C VAL A 680 -15.10 4.06 32.25
N ASP A 681 -14.22 3.25 32.85
CA ASP A 681 -13.19 3.66 33.84
C ASP A 681 -11.76 3.69 33.30
N VAL A 682 -11.55 3.45 32.00
CA VAL A 682 -10.23 3.28 31.38
C VAL A 682 -10.09 4.14 30.12
N LEU A 683 -8.93 4.78 29.95
CA LEU A 683 -8.51 5.40 28.69
C LEU A 683 -7.67 4.40 27.92
N VAL A 684 -8.21 3.93 26.80
CA VAL A 684 -7.54 2.98 25.91
C VAL A 684 -6.85 3.75 24.79
N PRO A 685 -5.53 3.61 24.60
CA PRO A 685 -4.84 4.21 23.47
C PRO A 685 -5.52 3.79 22.16
N VAL A 686 -5.79 4.74 21.27
CA VAL A 686 -6.64 4.52 20.10
C VAL A 686 -6.12 3.40 19.18
N SER A 687 -4.81 3.15 19.15
CA SER A 687 -4.20 2.05 18.38
C SER A 687 -4.45 0.65 18.95
N GLN A 688 -4.90 0.55 20.20
CA GLN A 688 -5.30 -0.72 20.84
C GLN A 688 -6.80 -1.02 20.65
N THR A 689 -7.54 -0.13 20.00
CA THR A 689 -8.96 -0.31 19.73
C THR A 689 -9.17 -1.07 18.41
N PRO A 690 -10.34 -1.69 18.20
CA PRO A 690 -10.68 -2.30 16.92
C PRO A 690 -10.62 -1.33 15.73
N PHE A 691 -10.76 -0.02 15.96
CA PHE A 691 -10.70 1.01 14.90
C PHE A 691 -9.33 1.06 14.20
N ALA A 692 -8.26 0.75 14.93
CA ALA A 692 -6.90 0.71 14.41
C ALA A 692 -6.64 -0.50 13.50
N GLN A 693 -7.47 -1.54 13.61
CA GLN A 693 -7.40 -2.77 12.81
C GLN A 693 -8.30 -2.71 11.57
N ASP A 694 -8.81 -1.52 11.24
CA ASP A 694 -9.61 -1.29 10.04
C ASP A 694 -8.84 -1.71 8.78
N ALA A 695 -9.50 -2.50 7.90
CA ALA A 695 -8.85 -3.07 6.73
C ALA A 695 -8.44 -2.03 5.67
N THR A 696 -9.08 -0.85 5.68
CA THR A 696 -8.84 0.22 4.72
C THR A 696 -8.02 1.35 5.33
N PHE A 697 -8.35 1.76 6.55
CA PHE A 697 -7.76 2.92 7.20
C PHE A 697 -6.90 2.61 8.43
N GLY A 698 -6.58 1.33 8.68
CA GLY A 698 -5.84 0.89 9.86
C GLY A 698 -4.51 1.61 10.09
N TYR A 699 -4.09 1.62 11.35
CA TYR A 699 -2.89 2.30 11.82
C TYR A 699 -2.37 1.66 13.13
N LYS A 700 -1.12 1.93 13.50
CA LYS A 700 -0.42 1.26 14.62
C LYS A 700 -0.14 2.20 15.80
N ASN A 701 -0.13 3.51 15.57
CA ASN A 701 0.30 4.49 16.57
C ASN A 701 -0.86 5.26 17.21
N SER A 702 -0.81 5.42 18.54
CA SER A 702 -1.73 6.30 19.28
C SER A 702 -1.16 7.71 19.51
N ASN A 703 0.17 7.86 19.51
CA ASN A 703 0.79 9.18 19.53
C ASN A 703 0.61 9.84 18.15
N LEU A 704 0.03 11.03 18.13
CA LEU A 704 -0.40 11.71 16.91
C LEU A 704 0.76 12.13 16.01
N ARG A 705 1.95 12.41 16.56
CA ARG A 705 3.17 12.65 15.75
C ARG A 705 3.54 11.41 14.97
N ARG A 706 3.59 10.27 15.67
CA ARG A 706 3.91 8.96 15.08
C ARG A 706 2.84 8.50 14.09
N TYR A 707 1.58 8.80 14.38
CA TYR A 707 0.48 8.53 13.45
C TYR A 707 0.64 9.32 12.13
N ILE A 708 1.03 10.60 12.18
CA ILE A 708 1.33 11.37 10.96
C ILE A 708 2.50 10.76 10.19
N LEU A 709 3.61 10.44 10.87
CA LEU A 709 4.77 9.80 10.24
C LEU A 709 4.41 8.45 9.60
N GLU A 710 3.53 7.69 10.24
CA GLU A 710 3.02 6.41 9.73
C GLU A 710 2.18 6.59 8.46
N LYS A 711 1.27 7.58 8.45
CA LYS A 711 0.30 7.76 7.37
C LYS A 711 0.84 8.56 6.18
N CYS A 712 1.70 9.55 6.43
CA CYS A 712 2.09 10.54 5.43
C CYS A 712 3.48 10.28 4.82
N GLY A 713 4.17 9.20 5.21
CA GLY A 713 5.48 8.85 4.67
C GLY A 713 6.56 9.90 4.99
N PRO A 714 7.59 10.06 4.13
CA PRO A 714 8.79 10.84 4.44
C PRO A 714 8.62 12.36 4.33
N ARG A 715 7.42 12.88 4.04
CA ARG A 715 7.16 14.35 3.99
C ARG A 715 7.44 15.02 5.34
N PHE A 716 7.17 14.32 6.43
CA PHE A 716 7.29 14.85 7.79
C PHE A 716 8.40 14.13 8.57
N ASP A 717 9.03 14.84 9.49
CA ASP A 717 10.05 14.36 10.41
C ASP A 717 9.79 14.83 11.85
N GLU A 718 10.67 14.52 12.81
CA GLU A 718 10.50 14.96 14.21
C GLU A 718 10.47 16.49 14.38
N GLY A 719 11.14 17.24 13.50
CA GLY A 719 11.16 18.71 13.51
C GLY A 719 9.89 19.33 12.97
N SER A 720 9.02 18.52 12.36
CA SER A 720 7.78 18.95 11.71
C SER A 720 6.62 19.18 12.70
N PHE A 721 6.78 18.89 14.00
CA PHE A 721 5.66 18.89 14.95
C PHE A 721 5.72 20.02 15.99
N LEU A 722 4.61 20.74 16.15
CA LEU A 722 4.36 21.63 17.28
C LEU A 722 3.21 21.09 18.12
N SER A 723 3.46 20.82 19.40
CA SER A 723 2.40 20.42 20.33
C SER A 723 1.87 21.60 21.12
N ILE A 724 0.56 21.76 21.14
CA ILE A 724 -0.19 22.60 22.06
C ILE A 724 -0.66 21.69 23.19
N SER A 725 0.01 21.77 24.34
CA SER A 725 -0.24 20.94 25.51
C SER A 725 -1.43 21.47 26.33
N LEU A 726 -1.92 20.64 27.26
CA LEU A 726 -2.93 21.08 28.22
C LEU A 726 -2.42 22.19 29.14
N ASP A 727 -1.11 22.29 29.40
CA ASP A 727 -0.53 23.39 30.18
C ASP A 727 -0.60 24.72 29.40
N ASP A 728 -0.24 24.71 28.11
CA ASP A 728 -0.33 25.91 27.28
C ASP A 728 -1.77 26.46 27.25
N ILE A 729 -2.74 25.54 27.20
CA ILE A 729 -4.17 25.82 27.16
C ILE A 729 -4.67 26.29 28.53
N ARG A 730 -4.54 25.45 29.56
CA ARG A 730 -5.20 25.66 30.86
C ARG A 730 -4.49 26.68 31.75
N LEU A 731 -3.17 26.74 31.70
CA LEU A 731 -2.38 27.70 32.49
C LEU A 731 -2.09 28.98 31.70
N GLY A 732 -1.80 28.84 30.40
CA GLY A 732 -1.44 29.98 29.53
C GLY A 732 -2.64 30.71 28.92
N GLY A 733 -3.76 30.02 28.70
CA GLY A 733 -4.96 30.58 28.08
C GLY A 733 -4.79 30.99 26.61
N PRO A 734 -5.77 31.71 26.04
CA PRO A 734 -5.78 32.02 24.61
C PRO A 734 -4.56 32.82 24.11
N SER A 735 -3.97 33.67 24.96
CA SER A 735 -2.81 34.48 24.57
C SER A 735 -1.53 33.66 24.45
N ALA A 736 -1.31 32.68 25.34
CA ALA A 736 -0.15 31.78 25.26
C ALA A 736 -0.24 30.86 24.05
N VAL A 737 -1.43 30.32 23.76
CA VAL A 737 -1.68 29.53 22.54
C VAL A 737 -1.33 30.34 21.30
N ALA A 738 -1.82 31.59 21.20
CA ALA A 738 -1.51 32.46 20.06
C ALA A 738 0.00 32.71 19.91
N GLN A 739 0.69 33.02 21.01
CA GLN A 739 2.15 33.23 21.00
C GLN A 739 2.90 31.97 20.54
N LYS A 740 2.47 30.79 20.99
CA LYS A 740 3.10 29.52 20.62
C LYS A 740 2.91 29.21 19.13
N LEU A 741 1.71 29.41 18.59
CA LEU A 741 1.44 29.27 17.15
C LEU A 741 2.27 30.24 16.30
N LEU A 742 2.52 31.45 16.81
CA LEU A 742 3.30 32.47 16.12
C LEU A 742 4.82 32.31 16.26
N SER A 743 5.28 31.53 17.25
CA SER A 743 6.71 31.33 17.54
C SER A 743 7.47 30.53 16.49
N VAL A 744 6.77 29.72 15.69
CA VAL A 744 7.34 28.90 14.62
C VAL A 744 7.19 29.62 13.28
N PRO A 745 8.19 29.57 12.39
CA PRO A 745 8.07 30.17 11.06
C PRO A 745 6.96 29.47 10.25
N SER A 746 6.47 30.16 9.21
CA SER A 746 5.57 29.53 8.22
C SER A 746 6.28 28.34 7.59
N ASN A 747 5.67 27.16 7.68
CA ASN A 747 6.21 25.94 7.10
C ASN A 747 5.05 25.05 6.64
N PRO A 748 4.89 24.75 5.34
CA PRO A 748 3.84 23.87 4.85
C PRO A 748 3.96 22.42 5.35
N ASP A 749 5.13 22.05 5.88
CA ASP A 749 5.35 20.74 6.51
C ASP A 749 5.22 20.78 8.04
N LEU A 750 4.72 21.88 8.62
CA LEU A 750 4.40 21.94 10.05
C LEU A 750 3.08 21.24 10.36
N VAL A 751 3.06 20.40 11.39
CA VAL A 751 1.84 19.82 11.97
C VAL A 751 1.70 20.24 13.43
N ILE A 752 0.55 20.84 13.74
CA ILE A 752 0.18 21.33 15.06
C ILE A 752 -0.75 20.32 15.71
N ILE A 753 -0.31 19.69 16.79
CA ILE A 753 -1.11 18.73 17.56
C ILE A 753 -1.77 19.46 18.73
N VAL A 754 -3.08 19.30 18.87
CA VAL A 754 -3.86 19.93 19.94
C VAL A 754 -4.31 18.89 20.95
N ASN A 755 -3.89 19.09 22.21
CA ASN A 755 -4.32 18.28 23.34
C ASN A 755 -5.62 18.85 23.93
N ALA A 756 -6.59 18.00 24.21
CA ALA A 756 -7.87 18.40 24.76
C ALA A 756 -8.57 17.20 25.41
N VAL A 757 -9.20 17.44 26.56
CA VAL A 757 -10.01 16.41 27.26
C VAL A 757 -11.42 16.90 27.59
N VAL A 758 -11.67 18.21 27.54
CA VAL A 758 -13.01 18.83 27.64
C VAL A 758 -13.20 19.91 26.59
N ASP A 759 -14.45 20.29 26.31
CA ASP A 759 -14.76 21.29 25.29
C ASP A 759 -14.15 22.67 25.62
N ALA A 760 -14.01 23.02 26.91
CA ALA A 760 -13.34 24.23 27.36
C ALA A 760 -11.88 24.35 26.87
N ASP A 761 -11.15 23.23 26.76
CA ASP A 761 -9.79 23.21 26.22
C ASP A 761 -9.78 23.62 24.75
N MET A 762 -10.76 23.14 23.99
CA MET A 762 -10.92 23.45 22.58
C MET A 762 -11.31 24.92 22.36
N HIS A 763 -12.19 25.48 23.21
CA HIS A 763 -12.52 26.91 23.17
C HIS A 763 -11.27 27.78 23.36
N VAL A 764 -10.41 27.46 24.34
CA VAL A 764 -9.15 28.19 24.57
C VAL A 764 -8.23 28.10 23.36
N PHE A 765 -8.05 26.89 22.80
CA PHE A 765 -7.23 26.71 21.61
C PHE A 765 -7.74 27.57 20.44
N VAL A 766 -9.05 27.49 20.13
CA VAL A 766 -9.68 28.24 19.04
C VAL A 766 -9.56 29.76 19.25
N ALA A 767 -9.72 30.26 20.48
CA ALA A 767 -9.54 31.68 20.75
C ALA A 767 -8.09 32.14 20.54
N GLY A 768 -7.10 31.29 20.80
CA GLY A 768 -5.70 31.55 20.46
C GLY A 768 -5.41 31.45 18.97
N LEU A 769 -6.00 30.46 18.29
CA LEU A 769 -5.93 30.28 16.84
C LEU A 769 -6.44 31.53 16.10
N LEU A 770 -7.63 32.02 16.45
CA LEU A 770 -8.21 33.24 15.86
C LEU A 770 -7.32 34.47 16.01
N LYS A 771 -6.59 34.59 17.14
CA LYS A 771 -5.60 35.66 17.34
C LYS A 771 -4.37 35.50 16.44
N ALA A 772 -3.92 34.27 16.19
CA ALA A 772 -2.82 34.00 15.27
C ALA A 772 -3.23 34.27 13.81
N GLU A 773 -4.46 33.92 13.43
CA GLU A 773 -5.03 34.21 12.11
C GLU A 773 -5.19 35.71 11.86
N GLN A 774 -5.56 36.50 12.88
CA GLN A 774 -5.56 37.97 12.80
C GLN A 774 -4.17 38.56 12.51
N GLN A 775 -3.09 37.82 12.77
CA GLN A 775 -1.72 38.21 12.42
C GLN A 775 -1.27 37.63 11.06
N GLY A 776 -2.19 37.09 10.26
CA GLY A 776 -1.95 36.65 8.89
C GLY A 776 -1.61 35.18 8.73
N ARG A 777 -1.72 34.36 9.79
CA ARG A 777 -1.56 32.90 9.68
C ARG A 777 -2.78 32.25 9.04
N ARG A 778 -2.55 31.18 8.27
CA ARG A 778 -3.58 30.39 7.59
C ARG A 778 -3.26 28.92 7.74
N TYR A 779 -4.09 28.18 8.48
CA TYR A 779 -3.89 26.75 8.73
C TYR A 779 -4.90 25.89 7.97
N LEU A 780 -4.54 24.63 7.74
CA LEU A 780 -5.45 23.60 7.25
C LEU A 780 -5.84 22.68 8.41
N PHE A 781 -7.11 22.33 8.53
CA PHE A 781 -7.61 21.65 9.73
C PHE A 781 -8.00 20.20 9.44
N ARG A 782 -7.45 19.24 10.18
CA ARG A 782 -7.90 17.84 10.24
C ARG A 782 -8.44 17.56 11.65
N THR A 783 -9.76 17.43 11.78
CA THR A 783 -10.41 17.61 13.09
C THR A 783 -11.49 16.57 13.41
N GLY A 784 -11.75 16.38 14.71
CA GLY A 784 -12.96 15.77 15.25
C GLY A 784 -14.09 16.81 15.41
N ALA A 785 -15.23 16.40 15.97
CA ALA A 785 -16.44 17.23 15.98
C ALA A 785 -16.31 18.53 16.81
N ALA A 786 -15.65 18.47 17.96
CA ALA A 786 -15.62 19.58 18.93
C ALA A 786 -14.92 20.85 18.41
N PHE A 787 -13.99 20.71 17.47
CA PHE A 787 -13.33 21.87 16.86
C PHE A 787 -14.33 22.75 16.10
N VAL A 788 -15.24 22.15 15.32
CA VAL A 788 -16.17 22.90 14.48
C VAL A 788 -17.12 23.74 15.31
N SER A 789 -17.76 23.15 16.32
CA SER A 789 -18.65 23.88 17.23
C SER A 789 -17.90 24.99 17.98
N SER A 790 -16.66 24.73 18.40
CA SER A 790 -15.82 25.75 19.05
C SER A 790 -15.47 26.90 18.11
N ARG A 791 -15.02 26.60 16.87
CA ARG A 791 -14.62 27.59 15.85
C ARG A 791 -15.77 28.46 15.36
N LEU A 792 -16.99 27.97 15.45
CA LEU A 792 -18.23 28.68 15.13
C LEU A 792 -18.94 29.29 16.36
N ALA A 793 -18.39 29.09 17.56
CA ALA A 793 -19.00 29.47 18.84
C ALA A 793 -20.44 28.94 19.05
N ILE A 794 -20.70 27.70 18.63
CA ILE A 794 -21.97 27.02 18.84
C ILE A 794 -21.98 26.42 20.26
N PRO A 795 -22.90 26.84 21.15
CA PRO A 795 -22.97 26.32 22.51
C PRO A 795 -23.56 24.90 22.54
N ALA A 796 -23.27 24.16 23.61
CA ALA A 796 -23.94 22.89 23.86
C ALA A 796 -25.39 23.11 24.29
N ILE A 797 -26.32 22.33 23.73
CA ILE A 797 -27.74 22.28 24.11
C ILE A 797 -28.12 20.86 24.53
N PRO A 798 -29.15 20.67 25.39
CA PRO A 798 -29.69 19.36 25.70
C PRO A 798 -30.22 18.64 24.44
N PRO A 799 -30.28 17.30 24.42
CA PRO A 799 -30.95 16.56 23.35
C PRO A 799 -32.42 16.97 23.20
N LEU A 800 -32.89 17.06 21.95
CA LEU A 800 -34.24 17.51 21.59
C LEU A 800 -35.24 16.36 21.64
N THR A 801 -36.43 16.65 22.16
CA THR A 801 -37.60 15.77 22.14
C THR A 801 -38.47 16.03 20.91
N LEU A 802 -39.45 15.16 20.61
CA LEU A 802 -40.42 15.44 19.54
C LEU A 802 -41.25 16.72 19.80
N ASP A 803 -41.52 17.03 21.07
CA ASP A 803 -42.26 18.24 21.45
C ASP A 803 -41.46 19.51 21.11
N ASP A 804 -40.14 19.50 21.36
CA ASP A 804 -39.24 20.59 20.96
C ASP A 804 -39.20 20.80 19.44
N LEU A 805 -39.49 19.75 18.67
CA LEU A 805 -39.56 19.78 17.20
C LEU A 805 -40.95 20.15 16.68
N GLY A 806 -41.93 20.36 17.55
CA GLY A 806 -43.31 20.65 17.19
C GLY A 806 -44.03 19.45 16.54
N VAL A 807 -43.61 18.22 16.83
CA VAL A 807 -44.22 16.99 16.33
C VAL A 807 -45.18 16.44 17.38
N ASP A 808 -46.47 16.72 17.22
CA ASP A 808 -47.51 16.15 18.10
C ASP A 808 -47.67 14.65 17.80
N LYS A 809 -47.19 13.82 18.73
CA LYS A 809 -47.30 12.36 18.61
C LYS A 809 -48.72 11.82 18.82
N PHE A 810 -49.67 12.64 19.29
CA PHE A 810 -51.09 12.34 19.53
C PHE A 810 -52.11 13.13 18.65
N ALA A 811 -51.65 13.96 17.71
CA ALA A 811 -52.39 14.40 16.51
C ALA A 811 -52.63 13.33 15.40
N ALA A 812 -53.89 12.99 15.12
CA ALA A 812 -54.27 12.05 14.05
C ALA A 812 -54.13 12.65 12.63
N PRO A 813 -53.75 11.85 11.60
CA PRO A 813 -53.46 10.42 11.65
C PRO A 813 -52.05 10.12 12.19
N HIS A 814 -51.96 9.11 13.04
CA HIS A 814 -50.72 8.63 13.65
C HIS A 814 -50.00 7.65 12.77
N THR A 815 -48.84 8.03 12.23
CA THR A 815 -47.94 7.09 11.57
C THR A 815 -46.83 6.63 12.52
N GLY A 816 -46.32 5.42 12.33
CA GLY A 816 -45.17 4.93 13.10
C GLY A 816 -43.87 5.66 12.77
N GLY A 817 -42.85 5.43 13.60
CA GLY A 817 -41.45 5.77 13.33
C GLY A 817 -40.72 4.67 12.55
N LEU A 818 -39.70 5.05 11.80
CA LEU A 818 -38.88 4.12 11.00
C LEU A 818 -37.43 4.12 11.49
N VAL A 819 -36.91 2.95 11.85
CA VAL A 819 -35.50 2.73 12.23
C VAL A 819 -34.82 1.86 11.17
N LEU A 820 -33.71 2.32 10.59
CA LEU A 820 -32.89 1.57 9.64
C LEU A 820 -31.52 1.23 10.24
N ALA A 821 -31.12 -0.04 10.19
CA ALA A 821 -29.79 -0.45 10.64
C ALA A 821 -29.14 -1.54 9.76
N GLY A 822 -28.16 -1.13 8.96
CA GLY A 822 -27.38 -2.03 8.09
C GLY A 822 -26.07 -2.55 8.67
N SER A 823 -25.58 -1.96 9.75
CA SER A 823 -24.25 -2.25 10.29
C SER A 823 -24.21 -3.52 11.16
N TYR A 824 -23.12 -4.29 11.06
CA TYR A 824 -22.92 -5.53 11.84
C TYR A 824 -21.98 -5.36 13.06
N VAL A 825 -21.51 -4.15 13.36
CA VAL A 825 -20.57 -3.94 14.48
C VAL A 825 -21.19 -4.34 15.83
N PRO A 826 -20.42 -4.93 16.76
CA PRO A 826 -20.93 -5.47 18.03
C PRO A 826 -21.81 -4.50 18.81
N LYS A 827 -21.40 -3.22 18.90
CA LYS A 827 -22.15 -2.17 19.59
C LYS A 827 -23.51 -1.89 18.96
N THR A 828 -23.59 -1.90 17.62
CA THR A 828 -24.87 -1.74 16.92
C THR A 828 -25.78 -2.94 17.17
N THR A 829 -25.23 -4.15 17.15
CA THR A 829 -25.98 -5.37 17.48
C THR A 829 -26.55 -5.32 18.90
N ALA A 830 -25.74 -4.92 19.89
CA ALA A 830 -26.20 -4.76 21.28
C ALA A 830 -27.32 -3.73 21.42
N GLN A 831 -27.18 -2.55 20.79
CA GLN A 831 -28.21 -1.51 20.80
C GLN A 831 -29.53 -1.96 20.15
N LEU A 832 -29.46 -2.72 19.06
CA LEU A 832 -30.65 -3.26 18.39
C LEU A 832 -31.32 -4.36 19.22
N GLN A 833 -30.53 -5.23 19.85
CA GLN A 833 -31.06 -6.23 20.77
C GLN A 833 -31.80 -5.56 21.92
N ARG A 834 -31.19 -4.54 22.53
CA ARG A 834 -31.79 -3.80 23.64
C ARG A 834 -33.11 -3.11 23.25
N LEU A 835 -33.15 -2.50 22.06
CA LEU A 835 -34.36 -1.92 21.49
C LEU A 835 -35.48 -2.97 21.34
N ARG A 836 -35.15 -4.16 20.81
CA ARG A 836 -36.12 -5.26 20.63
C ARG A 836 -36.63 -5.80 21.96
N GLU A 837 -35.76 -5.97 22.94
CA GLU A 837 -36.12 -6.44 24.27
C GLU A 837 -37.07 -5.47 24.98
N ARG A 838 -36.80 -4.16 24.88
CA ARG A 838 -37.60 -3.15 25.59
C ARG A 838 -38.93 -2.83 24.91
N ARG A 839 -38.98 -2.76 23.57
CA ARG A 839 -40.23 -2.46 22.84
C ARG A 839 -41.10 -3.70 22.57
N GLY A 840 -40.54 -4.90 22.62
CA GLY A 840 -41.30 -6.15 22.47
C GLY A 840 -42.25 -6.13 21.27
N ASP A 841 -43.52 -6.43 21.52
CA ASP A 841 -44.57 -6.50 20.49
C ASP A 841 -44.97 -5.13 19.90
N GLU A 842 -44.56 -4.02 20.50
CA GLU A 842 -44.83 -2.67 19.99
C GLU A 842 -43.94 -2.28 18.81
N LEU A 843 -42.82 -2.99 18.61
CA LEU A 843 -41.89 -2.76 17.50
C LEU A 843 -42.03 -3.86 16.46
N HIS A 844 -42.37 -3.49 15.22
CA HIS A 844 -42.37 -4.43 14.11
C HIS A 844 -40.95 -4.59 13.54
N VAL A 845 -40.43 -5.81 13.46
CA VAL A 845 -39.06 -6.07 13.01
C VAL A 845 -39.05 -6.74 11.64
N LEU A 846 -38.45 -6.06 10.66
CA LEU A 846 -38.20 -6.56 9.32
C LEU A 846 -36.72 -6.87 9.16
N GLU A 847 -36.38 -8.17 9.15
CA GLU A 847 -35.00 -8.62 8.94
C GLU A 847 -34.76 -8.97 7.46
N LEU A 848 -33.76 -8.33 6.84
CA LEU A 848 -33.32 -8.59 5.47
C LEU A 848 -32.12 -9.53 5.45
N PRO A 849 -32.23 -10.76 4.91
CA PRO A 849 -31.10 -11.68 4.82
C PRO A 849 -30.02 -11.19 3.85
N VAL A 850 -28.82 -10.92 4.36
CA VAL A 850 -27.68 -10.41 3.56
C VAL A 850 -27.32 -11.38 2.44
N THR A 851 -27.35 -12.70 2.70
CA THR A 851 -27.09 -13.75 1.71
C THR A 851 -28.03 -13.67 0.50
N LYS A 852 -29.32 -13.33 0.71
CA LYS A 852 -30.29 -13.14 -0.37
C LYS A 852 -30.04 -11.83 -1.10
N LEU A 853 -29.74 -10.75 -0.38
CA LEU A 853 -29.43 -9.43 -0.97
C LEU A 853 -28.21 -9.46 -1.90
N VAL A 854 -27.20 -10.27 -1.61
CA VAL A 854 -25.98 -10.35 -2.42
C VAL A 854 -26.05 -11.37 -3.55
N SER A 855 -27.04 -12.27 -3.55
CA SER A 855 -27.13 -13.40 -4.48
C SER A 855 -27.42 -13.01 -5.92
N SER A 856 -28.43 -12.17 -6.17
CA SER A 856 -28.75 -11.63 -7.49
C SER A 856 -29.58 -10.35 -7.37
N ALA A 857 -29.46 -9.46 -8.35
CA ALA A 857 -30.20 -8.19 -8.37
C ALA A 857 -31.72 -8.39 -8.30
N ARG A 858 -32.25 -9.36 -9.05
CA ARG A 858 -33.69 -9.67 -9.10
C ARG A 858 -34.25 -10.15 -7.75
N VAL A 859 -33.49 -10.99 -7.03
CA VAL A 859 -33.90 -11.48 -5.70
C VAL A 859 -33.87 -10.34 -4.68
N ALA A 860 -32.83 -9.51 -4.73
CA ALA A 860 -32.72 -8.34 -3.86
C ALA A 860 -33.89 -7.37 -4.09
N GLU A 861 -34.22 -7.06 -5.34
CA GLU A 861 -35.31 -6.16 -5.70
C GLU A 861 -36.68 -6.66 -5.21
N ALA A 862 -36.99 -7.95 -5.42
CA ALA A 862 -38.24 -8.54 -4.93
C ALA A 862 -38.35 -8.54 -3.40
N LEU A 863 -37.26 -8.90 -2.70
CA LEU A 863 -37.21 -8.90 -1.24
C LEU A 863 -37.39 -7.48 -0.66
N VAL A 864 -36.68 -6.51 -1.23
CA VAL A 864 -36.74 -5.10 -0.82
C VAL A 864 -38.13 -4.52 -1.09
N GLY A 865 -38.73 -4.82 -2.24
CA GLY A 865 -40.07 -4.36 -2.59
C GLY A 865 -41.14 -4.85 -1.61
N ALA A 866 -41.12 -6.15 -1.29
CA ALA A 866 -42.04 -6.74 -0.31
C ALA A 866 -41.89 -6.11 1.09
N ALA A 867 -40.64 -5.96 1.56
CA ALA A 867 -40.37 -5.36 2.86
C ALA A 867 -40.76 -3.87 2.92
N ALA A 868 -40.61 -3.11 1.82
CA ALA A 868 -41.03 -1.72 1.76
C ALA A 868 -42.56 -1.56 1.81
N GLN A 869 -43.30 -2.48 1.19
CA GLN A 869 -44.75 -2.52 1.26
C GLN A 869 -45.21 -2.84 2.69
N GLU A 870 -44.67 -3.89 3.30
CA GLU A 870 -45.00 -4.28 4.68
C GLU A 870 -44.66 -3.17 5.69
N ALA A 871 -43.52 -2.51 5.52
CA ALA A 871 -43.15 -1.34 6.32
C ALA A 871 -44.18 -0.22 6.16
N SER A 872 -44.62 0.08 4.93
CA SER A 872 -45.62 1.13 4.67
C SER A 872 -46.96 0.81 5.35
N GLU A 873 -47.46 -0.41 5.23
CA GLU A 873 -48.71 -0.86 5.84
C GLU A 873 -48.65 -0.75 7.38
N THR A 874 -47.53 -1.18 7.97
CA THR A 874 -47.31 -1.12 9.42
C THR A 874 -47.19 0.31 9.93
N LEU A 875 -46.46 1.17 9.21
CA LEU A 875 -46.34 2.59 9.54
C LEU A 875 -47.71 3.30 9.45
N ALA A 876 -48.56 2.96 8.48
CA ALA A 876 -49.91 3.50 8.37
C ALA A 876 -50.81 3.09 9.54
N ALA A 877 -50.56 1.92 10.15
CA ALA A 877 -51.24 1.46 11.35
C ALA A 877 -50.72 2.14 12.65
N GLY A 878 -49.77 3.07 12.54
CA GLY A 878 -49.23 3.82 13.69
C GLY A 878 -48.12 3.10 14.46
N LYS A 879 -47.70 1.91 14.02
CA LYS A 879 -46.70 1.08 14.70
C LYS A 879 -45.28 1.36 14.20
N ASP A 880 -44.31 1.41 15.11
CA ASP A 880 -42.91 1.64 14.77
C ASP A 880 -42.30 0.42 14.05
N VAL A 881 -41.45 0.68 13.06
CA VAL A 881 -40.82 -0.36 12.24
C VAL A 881 -39.30 -0.27 12.36
N LEU A 882 -38.67 -1.38 12.75
CA LEU A 882 -37.24 -1.60 12.66
C LEU A 882 -36.93 -2.44 11.41
N VAL A 883 -36.24 -1.84 10.44
CA VAL A 883 -35.66 -2.52 9.29
C VAL A 883 -34.18 -2.76 9.55
N MET A 884 -33.78 -4.02 9.47
CA MET A 884 -32.45 -4.42 9.88
C MET A 884 -31.91 -5.54 8.99
N THR A 885 -30.60 -5.62 8.82
CA THR A 885 -29.97 -6.73 8.08
C THR A 885 -29.70 -7.92 8.99
N SER A 886 -29.60 -9.12 8.40
CA SER A 886 -29.20 -10.31 9.15
C SER A 886 -27.80 -10.16 9.75
N ARG A 887 -27.60 -10.74 10.94
CA ARG A 887 -26.38 -10.54 11.75
C ARG A 887 -25.25 -11.52 11.44
N GLU A 888 -25.46 -12.47 10.53
CA GLU A 888 -24.40 -13.34 10.01
C GLU A 888 -23.40 -12.52 9.18
N LEU A 889 -22.12 -12.65 9.53
CA LEU A 889 -21.05 -11.92 8.88
C LEU A 889 -20.69 -12.56 7.53
N VAL A 890 -21.24 -12.00 6.45
CA VAL A 890 -20.85 -12.35 5.07
C VAL A 890 -19.61 -11.54 4.70
N LYS A 891 -18.43 -12.18 4.75
CA LYS A 891 -17.14 -11.57 4.39
C LYS A 891 -16.82 -11.80 2.92
N GLY A 892 -16.30 -10.76 2.27
CA GLY A 892 -15.61 -10.89 0.99
C GLY A 892 -14.21 -11.49 1.17
N THR A 893 -13.56 -11.88 0.07
CA THR A 893 -12.19 -12.42 0.07
C THR A 893 -11.11 -11.35 0.27
N ASP A 894 -11.47 -10.07 0.20
CA ASP A 894 -10.58 -8.91 0.35
C ASP A 894 -11.35 -7.66 0.88
N ALA A 895 -10.65 -6.54 1.04
CA ALA A 895 -11.24 -5.28 1.53
C ALA A 895 -12.21 -4.63 0.53
N LEU A 896 -11.96 -4.73 -0.78
CA LEU A 896 -12.81 -4.14 -1.83
C LEU A 896 -14.12 -4.90 -2.01
N SER A 897 -14.09 -6.23 -1.90
CA SER A 897 -15.24 -7.11 -1.90
C SER A 897 -16.06 -6.96 -0.62
N SER A 898 -15.41 -6.78 0.54
CA SER A 898 -16.10 -6.43 1.79
C SER A 898 -16.78 -5.06 1.71
N LEU A 899 -16.12 -4.06 1.11
CA LEU A 899 -16.71 -2.74 0.82
C LEU A 899 -17.87 -2.85 -0.19
N SER A 900 -17.74 -3.69 -1.23
CA SER A 900 -18.78 -3.96 -2.21
C SER A 900 -20.03 -4.59 -1.59
N ILE A 901 -19.85 -5.54 -0.66
CA ILE A 901 -20.97 -6.13 0.12
C ILE A 901 -21.64 -5.04 0.96
N GLY A 902 -20.87 -4.22 1.69
CA GLY A 902 -21.39 -3.10 2.45
C GLY A 902 -22.19 -2.11 1.59
N SER A 903 -21.70 -1.80 0.39
CA SER A 903 -22.37 -0.94 -0.59
C SER A 903 -23.68 -1.55 -1.10
N LYS A 904 -23.72 -2.85 -1.43
CA LYS A 904 -24.95 -3.55 -1.83
C LYS A 904 -26.00 -3.54 -0.72
N VAL A 905 -25.58 -3.77 0.53
CA VAL A 905 -26.46 -3.72 1.70
C VAL A 905 -27.02 -2.31 1.91
N ALA A 906 -26.18 -1.28 1.81
CA ALA A 906 -26.63 0.11 1.91
C ALA A 906 -27.63 0.45 0.79
N GLN A 907 -27.35 0.06 -0.46
CA GLN A 907 -28.25 0.25 -1.60
C GLN A 907 -29.62 -0.42 -1.38
N ALA A 908 -29.65 -1.63 -0.81
CA ALA A 908 -30.89 -2.32 -0.51
C ALA A 908 -31.75 -1.56 0.54
N LEU A 909 -31.12 -1.07 1.62
CA LEU A 909 -31.82 -0.28 2.65
C LEU A 909 -32.32 1.06 2.10
N VAL A 910 -31.53 1.70 1.24
CA VAL A 910 -31.89 2.94 0.54
C VAL A 910 -33.08 2.73 -0.38
N ALA A 911 -33.06 1.64 -1.15
CA ALA A 911 -34.16 1.26 -2.03
C ALA A 911 -35.43 0.93 -1.24
N LEU A 912 -35.30 0.25 -0.09
CA LEU A 912 -36.43 -0.03 0.81
C LEU A 912 -37.07 1.27 1.30
N MET A 913 -36.27 2.18 1.86
CA MET A 913 -36.77 3.49 2.30
C MET A 913 -37.38 4.29 1.14
N GLY A 914 -36.84 4.12 -0.07
CA GLY A 914 -37.40 4.68 -1.29
C GLY A 914 -38.73 4.03 -1.70
N GLY A 915 -39.02 2.81 -1.27
CA GLY A 915 -40.32 2.17 -1.45
C GLY A 915 -41.35 2.55 -0.38
N VAL A 916 -40.92 3.15 0.75
CA VAL A 916 -41.84 3.55 1.83
C VAL A 916 -42.64 4.80 1.40
N ASN A 917 -43.93 4.59 1.16
CA ASN A 917 -44.85 5.63 0.65
C ASN A 917 -45.64 6.34 1.75
N VAL A 918 -45.59 5.82 2.97
CA VAL A 918 -46.20 6.44 4.16
C VAL A 918 -45.18 7.35 4.82
N ARG A 919 -45.59 8.58 5.18
CA ARG A 919 -44.74 9.54 5.87
C ARG A 919 -44.48 9.08 7.31
N PRO A 920 -43.26 8.67 7.69
CA PRO A 920 -42.97 8.28 9.07
C PRO A 920 -43.01 9.49 10.00
N ARG A 921 -43.31 9.26 11.27
CA ARG A 921 -43.26 10.30 12.32
C ARG A 921 -41.85 10.83 12.54
N TYR A 922 -40.89 9.91 12.53
CA TYR A 922 -39.46 10.18 12.59
C TYR A 922 -38.71 9.07 11.85
N ILE A 923 -37.47 9.36 11.47
CA ILE A 923 -36.58 8.40 10.82
C ILE A 923 -35.27 8.36 11.60
N ILE A 924 -34.82 7.16 11.98
CA ILE A 924 -33.50 6.93 12.57
C ILE A 924 -32.70 6.05 11.60
N ALA A 925 -31.60 6.58 11.06
CA ALA A 925 -30.65 5.79 10.29
C ALA A 925 -29.41 5.53 11.14
N LYS A 926 -29.00 4.26 11.25
CA LYS A 926 -27.85 3.87 12.06
C LYS A 926 -26.68 3.35 11.23
N GLY A 927 -25.52 3.99 11.43
CA GLY A 927 -24.27 3.74 10.72
C GLY A 927 -23.96 4.83 9.69
N GLY A 928 -22.68 5.18 9.52
CA GLY A 928 -22.25 6.28 8.64
C GLY A 928 -22.79 6.15 7.22
N ILE A 929 -22.37 5.11 6.48
CA ILE A 929 -22.79 4.90 5.09
C ILE A 929 -24.32 4.84 4.94
N THR A 930 -25.01 4.07 5.80
CA THR A 930 -26.47 3.95 5.79
C THR A 930 -27.15 5.30 5.98
N SER A 931 -26.64 6.14 6.89
CA SER A 931 -27.22 7.47 7.15
C SER A 931 -26.95 8.46 6.02
N SER A 932 -25.78 8.38 5.37
CA SER A 932 -25.46 9.24 4.23
C SER A 932 -26.38 8.95 3.06
N ASP A 933 -26.43 7.68 2.66
CA ASP A 933 -27.15 7.27 1.47
C ASP A 933 -28.67 7.38 1.67
N ALA A 934 -29.17 7.12 2.89
CA ALA A 934 -30.58 7.35 3.21
C ALA A 934 -30.96 8.82 3.04
N ALA A 935 -30.15 9.76 3.57
CA ALA A 935 -30.42 11.20 3.43
C ALA A 935 -30.35 11.67 1.96
N THR A 936 -29.27 11.29 1.25
CA THR A 936 -28.95 11.85 -0.07
C THR A 936 -29.66 11.14 -1.21
N LYS A 937 -29.73 9.80 -1.20
CA LYS A 937 -30.29 8.99 -2.31
C LYS A 937 -31.76 8.68 -2.10
N SER A 938 -32.16 8.33 -0.88
CA SER A 938 -33.55 7.94 -0.58
C SER A 938 -34.44 9.15 -0.32
N LEU A 939 -34.07 9.97 0.68
CA LEU A 939 -34.81 11.16 1.07
C LEU A 939 -34.56 12.36 0.14
N ARG A 940 -33.56 12.26 -0.75
CA ARG A 940 -33.22 13.27 -1.77
C ARG A 940 -32.97 14.65 -1.16
N MET A 941 -32.39 14.69 0.05
CA MET A 941 -32.00 15.93 0.69
C MET A 941 -30.86 16.54 -0.12
N ARG A 942 -31.04 17.77 -0.63
CA ARG A 942 -29.94 18.55 -1.22
C ARG A 942 -29.34 19.48 -0.17
N ARG A 943 -30.20 20.06 0.68
CA ARG A 943 -29.83 20.83 1.86
C ARG A 943 -30.69 20.43 3.06
N ALA A 944 -30.05 20.19 4.20
CA ALA A 944 -30.71 19.96 5.48
C ALA A 944 -30.19 20.94 6.53
N ARG A 945 -30.97 21.15 7.60
CA ARG A 945 -30.54 21.92 8.77
C ARG A 945 -30.29 20.96 9.94
N VAL A 946 -29.15 21.10 10.61
CA VAL A 946 -28.89 20.42 11.88
C VAL A 946 -29.64 21.18 12.96
N LEU A 947 -30.59 20.53 13.61
CA LEU A 947 -31.40 21.15 14.67
C LEU A 947 -30.76 21.01 16.04
N GLY A 948 -29.91 20.00 16.22
CA GLY A 948 -29.30 19.64 17.49
C GLY A 948 -29.00 18.16 17.53
N GLN A 949 -29.26 17.54 18.68
CA GLN A 949 -28.97 16.13 18.92
C GLN A 949 -30.22 15.42 19.43
N ALA A 950 -30.43 14.15 19.04
CA ALA A 950 -31.45 13.28 19.64
C ALA A 950 -30.96 12.59 20.92
N ALA A 951 -29.64 12.45 21.06
CA ALA A 951 -28.92 12.03 22.26
C ALA A 951 -27.49 12.57 22.18
N PRO A 952 -26.71 12.62 23.28
CA PRO A 952 -25.32 13.08 23.24
C PRO A 952 -24.50 12.44 22.11
N GLY A 953 -24.07 13.25 21.15
CA GLY A 953 -23.29 12.82 19.99
C GLY A 953 -24.09 12.10 18.89
N VAL A 954 -25.42 12.21 18.88
CA VAL A 954 -26.34 11.66 17.88
C VAL A 954 -27.07 12.81 17.17
N PRO A 955 -26.57 13.28 16.01
CA PRO A 955 -27.11 14.46 15.35
C PRO A 955 -28.52 14.27 14.79
N LEU A 956 -29.27 15.37 14.79
CA LEU A 956 -30.65 15.46 14.31
C LEU A 956 -30.75 16.48 13.19
N TRP A 957 -31.22 16.06 12.02
CA TRP A 957 -31.41 16.89 10.84
C TRP A 957 -32.88 17.03 10.50
N MET A 958 -33.18 18.11 9.78
CA MET A 958 -34.48 18.31 9.14
C MET A 958 -34.29 18.95 7.76
N CYS A 959 -34.95 18.39 6.75
CA CYS A 959 -34.99 18.96 5.40
C CYS A 959 -36.40 19.46 5.10
N THR A 960 -36.52 20.75 4.77
CA THR A 960 -37.79 21.39 4.43
C THR A 960 -37.88 21.74 2.94
N GLU A 961 -36.96 21.25 2.10
CA GLU A 961 -37.00 21.45 0.65
C GLU A 961 -38.11 20.62 0.00
N GLU A 962 -38.75 21.15 -1.04
CA GLU A 962 -39.82 20.45 -1.78
C GLU A 962 -39.31 19.22 -2.54
N THR A 963 -38.03 19.21 -2.91
CA THR A 963 -37.39 18.07 -3.57
C THR A 963 -37.16 16.87 -2.64
N SER A 964 -37.25 17.07 -1.32
CA SER A 964 -37.00 16.01 -0.34
C SER A 964 -38.26 15.19 -0.09
N ARG A 965 -38.10 13.86 -0.08
CA ARG A 965 -39.15 12.94 0.37
C ARG A 965 -39.31 13.03 1.86
N HIS A 966 -40.54 12.83 2.34
CA HIS A 966 -40.88 12.92 3.76
C HIS A 966 -40.43 14.28 4.34
N ARG A 967 -40.80 15.36 3.63
CA ARG A 967 -40.47 16.74 3.98
C ARG A 967 -40.76 17.03 5.46
N ALA A 968 -39.82 17.72 6.11
CA ALA A 968 -39.88 18.11 7.51
C ALA A 968 -40.04 16.93 8.51
N VAL A 969 -39.70 15.71 8.12
CA VAL A 969 -39.61 14.59 9.08
C VAL A 969 -38.27 14.68 9.83
N PRO A 970 -38.27 14.60 11.17
CA PRO A 970 -37.05 14.49 11.97
C PRO A 970 -36.19 13.31 11.52
N TYR A 971 -34.94 13.59 11.15
CA TYR A 971 -33.99 12.61 10.65
C TYR A 971 -32.79 12.49 11.61
N VAL A 972 -32.76 11.39 12.37
CA VAL A 972 -31.68 11.10 13.31
C VAL A 972 -30.57 10.36 12.57
N VAL A 973 -29.39 10.96 12.52
CA VAL A 973 -28.16 10.36 12.00
C VAL A 973 -27.44 9.70 13.16
N PHE A 974 -27.61 8.39 13.33
CA PHE A 974 -27.09 7.66 14.48
C PHE A 974 -25.70 7.05 14.17
N PRO A 975 -24.60 7.55 14.78
CA PRO A 975 -23.27 7.02 14.52
C PRO A 975 -23.09 5.57 15.00
N GLY A 976 -22.27 4.79 14.30
CA GLY A 976 -22.09 3.37 14.60
C GLY A 976 -21.46 3.07 15.98
N ASN A 977 -20.67 4.00 16.52
CA ASN A 977 -19.82 3.80 17.70
C ASN A 977 -20.14 4.73 18.90
N VAL A 978 -21.23 5.51 18.84
CA VAL A 978 -21.66 6.47 19.88
C VAL A 978 -22.87 5.95 20.66
N GLY A 979 -23.06 6.46 21.88
CA GLY A 979 -24.14 6.06 22.81
C GLY A 979 -23.80 4.86 23.70
N SER A 980 -24.61 4.60 24.71
CA SER A 980 -24.66 3.35 25.48
C SER A 980 -25.46 2.28 24.71
N GLU A 981 -25.56 1.07 25.27
CA GLU A 981 -26.43 0.02 24.71
C GLU A 981 -27.92 0.42 24.75
N ASP A 982 -28.31 1.27 25.70
CA ASP A 982 -29.70 1.75 25.85
C ASP A 982 -30.06 2.94 24.98
N THR A 983 -29.09 3.73 24.51
CA THR A 983 -29.35 5.03 23.86
C THR A 983 -30.33 4.95 22.68
N LEU A 984 -30.26 3.90 21.84
CA LEU A 984 -31.20 3.75 20.73
C LEU A 984 -32.62 3.46 21.22
N ALA A 985 -32.76 2.62 22.24
CA ALA A 985 -34.05 2.31 22.85
C ALA A 985 -34.65 3.54 23.54
N ASP A 986 -33.83 4.33 24.26
CA ASP A 986 -34.27 5.56 24.93
C ASP A 986 -34.84 6.59 23.95
N ILE A 987 -34.17 6.81 22.81
CA ILE A 987 -34.68 7.70 21.76
C ILE A 987 -36.00 7.16 21.20
N VAL A 988 -36.04 5.88 20.83
CA VAL A 988 -37.23 5.29 20.22
C VAL A 988 -38.42 5.27 21.18
N GLU A 989 -38.24 4.93 22.45
CA GLU A 989 -39.32 4.96 23.45
C GLU A 989 -39.83 6.37 23.73
N SER A 990 -38.95 7.36 23.86
CA SER A 990 -39.38 8.73 24.11
C SER A 990 -40.17 9.31 22.93
N TRP A 991 -39.85 8.88 21.70
CA TRP A 991 -40.46 9.37 20.47
C TRP A 991 -41.65 8.53 19.98
N ALA A 992 -41.84 7.33 20.54
CA ALA A 992 -42.98 6.48 20.28
C ALA A 992 -44.27 6.98 20.97
N VAL A 993 -45.40 6.44 20.51
CA VAL A 993 -46.75 6.64 21.06
C VAL A 993 -47.11 5.54 22.02
#